data_AF-A0A0D7APB3-F1
#
_entry.id   AF-A0A0D7APB3-F1
#
_cell.length_a   1.000
_cell.length_b   1.000
_cell.length_c   1.000
_cell.angle_alpha   90.00
_cell.angle_beta   90.00
_cell.angle_gamma   90.00
#
_symmetry.space_group_name_H-M   'P 1'
#
loop_
_entity.id
_entity.type
_entity.pdbx_description
1 polymer ?
#
loop_
_entity_poly.entity_id
_entity_poly.type
_entity_poly.pdbx_seq_one_letter_code
_entity_poly.pdbx_strand_id
1 'polypeptide(L)'
;MSGCTHLQGLDSLREPTLSQAVHREECTQCFENQDSARGIDVCLSCFNGGCLDPERQHAAMHAALSGHYFTLNVKRRPKPSSQRDDEPPAKMTKLAIMEEREEDQFEWTTTVKCWQCDAAEGRSIPAEEVKSIIGSIMRAMSSARQSEVKAWEEETLACEHTLMLQQTSTEPIPASGLAHCNACDLTSNLWLCLTCGSLGCGRPLYGGTGGNGHGLEHYKTTQHPVCVKLGTITPEGGADIYCYACDDAKLDPELSTHLAVFGINIRNQTKTEKSMTELQIEHNLNYDFSLTSEDGKALEPLFGPCLTGLSNLGNSCYMASVLQTLFSLSAFQEYYTEVLVDHKHIEERPADCVECQMRKVADGLVSGRYAMPAVRRHFMPEGTPPSSSPEGPVFQEGLRPHTFKALFGRGHEEFATMRQQDAEEFFEWLLTVVRRDWKRRGASSDQDPTQVFSYGLEQRLSCTECKKVRYRIDGADVVSVAVPAVQIASTDEKTVFEDVQLTSCLDALLSPEAIPGYNCPSCNRSTLAVKQSKFATLPSVLVVHAKKFQLVNWVPTKLDIPVILPPDDAIQFDEHHMGQGLRPDEVPLPEEARTAPQVQVNELALAQLEGMGFPRIRCEKALLATGNANDGNVEAAMEWLFAHMDDPDVDAPTETAGSRGPEPSADQVAMLADMGFTEKQARKALLETGGNPERAVEWLFNHPDDDGTTSASDGTGENTPVSGFRSVPARYVLKAFISHKGPSVHSGHYVAHIRHGADWVLFNDEKVVRADLESVNALKKLAYLYVFERV
;
A
#
# COMPACT_ATOMS: atom_id res chain seq x y z
N MET A 1 2.24 55.15 9.27
CA MET A 1 2.19 53.69 9.47
C MET A 1 1.82 53.42 10.91
N SER A 2 0.54 53.18 11.20
CA SER A 2 0.09 52.75 12.53
C SER A 2 0.58 51.32 12.77
N GLY A 3 1.25 51.04 13.89
CA GLY A 3 1.68 49.68 14.25
C GLY A 3 0.51 48.71 14.41
N CYS A 4 0.79 47.41 14.44
CA CYS A 4 -0.20 46.40 14.81
C CYS A 4 -0.56 46.54 16.29
N THR A 5 -1.85 46.66 16.62
CA THR A 5 -2.33 46.74 18.02
C THR A 5 -2.49 45.38 18.68
N HIS A 6 -2.36 44.30 17.92
CA HIS A 6 -2.61 42.93 18.38
C HIS A 6 -1.35 42.19 18.85
N LEU A 7 -0.19 42.87 18.94
CA LEU A 7 1.10 42.24 19.27
C LEU A 7 1.10 41.48 20.60
N GLN A 8 0.26 41.88 21.57
CA GLN A 8 0.08 41.16 22.84
C GLN A 8 -0.34 39.68 22.67
N GLY A 9 -0.98 39.33 21.55
CA GLY A 9 -1.34 37.94 21.26
C GLY A 9 -0.14 37.04 20.95
N LEU A 10 1.01 37.62 20.57
CA LEU A 10 2.23 36.88 20.25
C LEU A 10 2.85 36.21 21.48
N ASP A 11 2.67 36.78 22.68
CA ASP A 11 3.20 36.24 23.94
C ASP A 11 2.59 34.87 24.30
N SER A 12 1.45 34.51 23.70
CA SER A 12 0.76 33.24 23.95
C SER A 12 1.24 32.09 23.05
N LEU A 13 2.05 32.39 22.04
CA LEU A 13 2.54 31.41 21.06
C LEU A 13 3.63 30.52 21.66
N ARG A 14 3.66 29.27 21.22
CA ARG A 14 4.64 28.27 21.66
C ARG A 14 5.44 27.75 20.47
N GLU A 15 6.66 27.31 20.74
CA GLU A 15 7.47 26.63 19.74
C GLU A 15 6.89 25.24 19.40
N PRO A 16 7.05 24.76 18.15
CA PRO A 16 6.63 23.41 17.78
C PRO A 16 7.41 22.37 18.59
N THR A 17 6.71 21.35 19.10
CA THR A 17 7.35 20.20 19.74
C THR A 17 7.95 19.27 18.68
N LEU A 18 8.94 18.45 19.05
CA LEU A 18 9.60 17.51 18.13
C LEU A 18 8.63 16.53 17.43
N SER A 19 7.52 16.19 18.09
CA SER A 19 6.49 15.29 17.56
C SER A 19 5.38 15.99 16.75
N GLN A 20 5.38 17.32 16.68
CA GLN A 20 4.30 18.06 16.04
C GLN A 20 4.61 18.30 14.56
N ALA A 21 3.67 17.93 13.69
CA ALA A 21 3.80 18.17 12.26
C ALA A 21 3.75 19.67 11.94
N VAL A 22 4.68 20.13 11.11
CA VAL A 22 4.75 21.52 10.63
C VAL A 22 4.55 21.54 9.12
N HIS A 23 3.44 22.12 8.68
CA HIS A 23 3.03 22.14 7.27
C HIS A 23 3.50 23.43 6.58
N ARG A 24 4.82 23.57 6.38
CA ARG A 24 5.45 24.79 5.83
C ARG A 24 5.76 24.76 4.34
N GLU A 25 5.58 23.63 3.68
CA GLU A 25 5.93 23.46 2.27
C GLU A 25 4.71 23.58 1.37
N GLU A 26 3.58 23.03 1.79
CA GLU A 26 2.36 22.91 0.98
C GLU A 26 1.10 23.06 1.83
N CYS A 27 0.05 23.63 1.23
CA CYS A 27 -1.22 23.83 1.89
C CYS A 27 -1.87 22.48 2.24
N THR A 28 -2.49 22.39 3.41
CA THR A 28 -3.14 21.15 3.86
C THR A 28 -4.43 20.84 3.09
N GLN A 29 -4.97 21.79 2.33
CA GLN A 29 -6.25 21.67 1.60
C GLN A 29 -6.13 21.83 0.06
N CYS A 30 -4.97 22.23 -0.48
CA CYS A 30 -4.67 22.24 -1.92
C CYS A 30 -3.16 22.10 -2.16
N PHE A 31 -2.72 21.91 -3.40
CA PHE A 31 -1.30 21.76 -3.75
C PHE A 31 -0.57 23.09 -4.01
N GLU A 32 -1.04 24.19 -3.42
CA GLU A 32 -0.28 25.44 -3.43
C GLU A 32 0.87 25.34 -2.42
N ASN A 33 2.07 25.71 -2.85
CA ASN A 33 3.29 25.48 -2.09
C ASN A 33 4.13 26.76 -1.90
N GLN A 34 5.23 26.63 -1.17
CA GLN A 34 6.18 27.71 -0.88
C GLN A 34 6.92 28.26 -2.12
N ASP A 35 6.90 27.56 -3.25
CA ASP A 35 7.51 28.00 -4.52
C ASP A 35 6.56 28.91 -5.32
N SER A 36 5.28 28.98 -4.93
CA SER A 36 4.30 29.90 -5.51
C SER A 36 4.69 31.37 -5.28
N ALA A 37 4.22 32.26 -6.15
CA ALA A 37 4.53 33.70 -6.06
C ALA A 37 4.08 34.33 -4.72
N ARG A 38 2.98 33.83 -4.15
CA ARG A 38 2.42 34.27 -2.86
C ARG A 38 2.99 33.51 -1.67
N GLY A 39 3.66 32.38 -1.89
CA GLY A 39 4.15 31.51 -0.83
C GLY A 39 3.00 30.86 -0.07
N ILE A 40 3.34 30.30 1.08
CA ILE A 40 2.39 29.63 1.96
C ILE A 40 2.38 30.27 3.35
N ASP A 41 1.21 30.36 3.97
CA ASP A 41 1.05 30.88 5.32
C ASP A 41 0.96 29.73 6.33
N VAL A 42 1.91 29.67 7.26
CA VAL A 42 1.95 28.69 8.35
C VAL A 42 1.39 29.32 9.61
N CYS A 43 0.34 28.74 10.19
CA CYS A 43 -0.22 29.20 11.45
C CYS A 43 0.82 29.09 12.58
N LEU A 44 1.03 30.18 13.33
CA LEU A 44 2.00 30.18 14.43
C LEU A 44 1.48 29.47 15.70
N SER A 45 0.18 29.16 15.75
CA SER A 45 -0.45 28.49 16.91
C SER A 45 -0.57 26.98 16.72
N CYS A 46 -0.95 26.50 15.53
CA CYS A 46 -1.14 25.07 15.26
C CYS A 46 -0.28 24.50 14.12
N PHE A 47 0.54 25.34 13.47
CA PHE A 47 1.44 24.96 12.37
C PHE A 47 0.77 24.37 11.12
N ASN A 48 -0.54 24.63 10.96
CA ASN A 48 -1.29 24.35 9.74
C ASN A 48 -0.84 25.27 8.58
N GLY A 49 -0.74 24.72 7.38
CA GLY A 49 -0.36 25.44 6.16
C GLY A 49 -1.57 25.84 5.33
N GLY A 50 -1.74 27.14 5.08
CA GLY A 50 -2.84 27.72 4.29
C GLY A 50 -2.34 28.44 3.03
N CYS A 51 -3.02 28.25 1.91
CA CYS A 51 -2.72 28.98 0.69
C CYS A 51 -3.28 30.42 0.74
N LEU A 52 -2.63 31.30 -0.03
CA LEU A 52 -3.06 32.69 -0.24
C LEU A 52 -3.72 32.86 -1.61
N ASP A 53 -4.16 31.79 -2.25
CA ASP A 53 -4.81 31.86 -3.56
C ASP A 53 -6.10 32.72 -3.48
N PRO A 54 -6.35 33.65 -4.42
CA PRO A 54 -7.52 34.52 -4.39
C PRO A 54 -8.87 33.80 -4.40
N GLU A 55 -8.95 32.61 -4.99
CA GLU A 55 -10.19 31.84 -5.12
C GLU A 55 -10.45 30.97 -3.88
N ARG A 56 -9.40 30.34 -3.33
CA ARG A 56 -9.53 29.38 -2.20
C ARG A 56 -9.32 29.99 -0.82
N GLN A 57 -8.38 30.93 -0.68
CA GLN A 57 -8.11 31.68 0.55
C GLN A 57 -8.01 30.84 1.84
N HIS A 58 -7.42 29.64 1.79
CA HIS A 58 -7.41 28.70 2.93
C HIS A 58 -6.74 29.27 4.19
N ALA A 59 -5.74 30.16 4.05
CA ALA A 59 -5.13 30.83 5.20
C ALA A 59 -6.10 31.79 5.91
N ALA A 60 -6.87 32.57 5.14
CA ALA A 60 -7.88 33.49 5.67
C ALA A 60 -9.02 32.72 6.35
N MET A 61 -9.47 31.64 5.70
CA MET A 61 -10.50 30.74 6.24
C MET A 61 -10.05 30.10 7.55
N HIS A 62 -8.83 29.57 7.61
CA HIS A 62 -8.26 29.01 8.84
C HIS A 62 -8.24 30.04 9.97
N ALA A 63 -7.79 31.27 9.71
CA ALA A 63 -7.75 32.32 10.71
C ALA A 63 -9.16 32.69 11.22
N ALA A 64 -10.16 32.71 10.34
CA ALA A 64 -11.55 33.00 10.70
C ALA A 64 -12.18 31.89 11.57
N LEU A 65 -11.91 30.62 11.25
CA LEU A 65 -12.52 29.46 11.94
C LEU A 65 -11.84 29.13 13.27
N SER A 66 -10.52 29.10 13.28
CA SER A 66 -9.75 28.71 14.48
C SER A 66 -9.55 29.88 15.46
N GLY A 67 -9.74 31.12 15.01
CA GLY A 67 -9.33 32.31 15.76
C GLY A 67 -7.80 32.47 15.85
N HIS A 68 -7.02 31.72 15.07
CA HIS A 68 -5.57 31.89 15.00
C HIS A 68 -5.19 32.99 14.00
N TYR A 69 -4.87 34.18 14.51
CA TYR A 69 -4.69 35.36 13.66
C TYR A 69 -3.25 35.66 13.26
N PHE A 70 -2.27 34.87 13.69
CA PHE A 70 -0.86 35.07 13.35
C PHE A 70 -0.32 33.93 12.48
N THR A 71 0.22 34.28 11.32
CA THR A 71 0.83 33.33 10.38
C THR A 71 2.23 33.77 10.00
N LEU A 72 3.06 32.80 9.62
CA LEU A 72 4.36 32.98 8.99
C LEU A 72 4.22 32.67 7.50
N ASN A 73 4.30 33.69 6.66
CA ASN A 73 4.43 33.48 5.23
C ASN A 73 5.85 32.95 4.92
N VAL A 74 5.94 31.80 4.26
CA VAL A 74 7.17 31.16 3.82
C VAL A 74 7.21 31.14 2.29
N LYS A 75 8.29 31.68 1.72
CA LYS A 75 8.57 31.68 0.29
C LYS A 75 9.94 31.09 0.04
N ARG A 76 10.03 30.13 -0.88
CA ARG A 76 11.30 29.56 -1.35
C ARG A 76 11.60 30.06 -2.75
N ARG A 77 12.85 30.43 -3.00
CA ARG A 77 13.35 30.82 -4.33
C ARG A 77 14.71 30.19 -4.58
N PRO A 78 15.04 29.80 -5.82
CA PRO A 78 16.38 29.32 -6.13
C PRO A 78 17.40 30.45 -6.00
N LYS A 79 18.56 30.15 -5.43
CA LYS A 79 19.69 31.09 -5.42
C LYS A 79 20.25 31.25 -6.83
N PRO A 80 20.66 32.46 -7.24
CA PRO A 80 21.44 32.63 -8.46
C PRO A 80 22.77 31.87 -8.31
N SER A 81 23.12 31.02 -9.27
CA SER A 81 24.37 30.25 -9.20
C SER A 81 25.55 31.21 -9.20
N SER A 82 26.45 31.06 -8.22
CA SER A 82 27.73 31.77 -8.26
C SER A 82 28.59 31.14 -9.35
N GLN A 83 28.65 31.76 -10.53
CA GLN A 83 29.71 31.49 -11.51
C GLN A 83 31.06 31.66 -10.81
N ARG A 84 31.79 30.55 -10.59
CA ARG A 84 33.23 30.59 -10.33
C ARG A 84 33.90 30.58 -11.70
N ASP A 85 34.21 31.77 -12.23
CA ASP A 85 34.76 31.94 -13.58
C ASP A 85 36.26 31.60 -13.74
N ASP A 86 36.97 31.04 -12.74
CA ASP A 86 38.44 30.91 -12.82
C ASP A 86 39.06 29.60 -12.29
N GLU A 87 38.33 28.48 -12.24
CA GLU A 87 38.95 27.15 -12.04
C GLU A 87 38.66 26.20 -13.21
N PRO A 88 39.68 25.58 -13.83
CA PRO A 88 39.46 24.56 -14.84
C PRO A 88 38.63 23.42 -14.22
N PRO A 89 37.68 22.82 -14.95
CA PRO A 89 36.81 21.80 -14.42
C PRO A 89 37.67 20.67 -13.83
N ALA A 90 37.57 20.48 -12.51
CA ALA A 90 38.21 19.36 -11.86
C ALA A 90 37.74 18.08 -12.57
N LYS A 91 38.69 17.25 -13.01
CA LYS A 91 38.39 15.93 -13.58
C LYS A 91 37.45 15.22 -12.60
N MET A 92 36.24 14.91 -13.05
CA MET A 92 35.24 14.20 -12.27
C MET A 92 35.76 12.80 -11.93
N THR A 93 36.35 12.65 -10.76
CA THR A 93 36.71 11.35 -10.15
C THR A 93 36.11 11.19 -8.75
N LYS A 94 34.96 11.82 -8.49
CA LYS A 94 34.16 11.55 -7.27
C LYS A 94 32.73 11.18 -7.66
N LEU A 95 32.53 9.88 -7.82
CA LEU A 95 31.25 9.16 -7.95
C LEU A 95 30.54 9.01 -6.59
N ALA A 96 30.67 9.98 -5.69
CA ALA A 96 29.83 10.09 -4.52
C ALA A 96 28.85 11.22 -4.79
N ILE A 97 27.55 10.93 -4.81
CA ILE A 97 26.51 11.94 -4.78
C ILE A 97 26.74 12.69 -3.45
N MET A 98 27.40 13.84 -3.50
CA MET A 98 27.34 14.77 -2.37
C MET A 98 25.88 15.19 -2.28
N GLU A 99 25.23 14.94 -1.13
CA GLU A 99 23.95 15.55 -0.83
C GLU A 99 24.11 17.07 -0.89
N GLU A 100 23.68 17.66 -2.00
CA GLU A 100 23.54 19.10 -2.08
C GLU A 100 22.39 19.49 -1.14
N ARG A 101 22.71 20.19 -0.07
CA ARG A 101 21.68 20.61 0.89
C ARG A 101 20.80 21.64 0.20
N GLU A 102 19.48 21.61 0.44
CA GLU A 102 18.57 22.62 -0.10
C GLU A 102 19.01 24.05 0.24
N GLU A 103 19.66 24.22 1.40
CA GLU A 103 20.26 25.49 1.85
C GLU A 103 21.30 26.04 0.87
N ASP A 104 21.95 25.18 0.09
CA ASP A 104 22.95 25.56 -0.90
C ASP A 104 22.28 25.98 -2.23
N GLN A 105 21.08 25.48 -2.52
CA GLN A 105 20.34 25.72 -3.78
C GLN A 105 19.25 26.81 -3.67
N PHE A 106 18.66 26.99 -2.50
CA PHE A 106 17.49 27.84 -2.30
C PHE A 106 17.71 28.90 -1.22
N GLU A 107 17.01 30.02 -1.37
CA GLU A 107 16.84 31.07 -0.38
C GLU A 107 15.38 31.08 0.10
N TRP A 108 15.18 31.37 1.39
CA TRP A 108 13.85 31.50 1.97
C TRP A 108 13.62 32.92 2.45
N THR A 109 12.47 33.47 2.08
CA THR A 109 11.96 34.73 2.62
C THR A 109 10.81 34.40 3.56
N THR A 110 10.88 34.90 4.79
CA THR A 110 9.82 34.74 5.79
C THR A 110 9.23 36.08 6.18
N THR A 111 7.91 36.14 6.37
CA THR A 111 7.21 37.36 6.78
C THR A 111 6.04 37.02 7.71
N VAL A 112 6.00 37.65 8.89
CA VAL A 112 4.90 37.44 9.84
C VAL A 112 3.71 38.30 9.45
N LYS A 113 2.51 37.72 9.48
CA LYS A 113 1.25 38.40 9.15
C LYS A 113 0.26 38.35 10.30
N CYS A 114 -0.55 39.40 10.39
CA CYS A 114 -1.67 39.53 11.31
C CYS A 114 -2.99 39.65 10.54
N TRP A 115 -3.85 38.65 10.67
CA TRP A 115 -5.14 38.56 9.98
C TRP A 115 -6.25 39.43 10.61
N GLN A 116 -6.10 39.85 11.87
CA GLN A 116 -7.02 40.84 12.46
C GLN A 116 -6.80 42.25 11.90
N CYS A 117 -5.58 42.57 11.45
CA CYS A 117 -5.29 43.86 10.85
C CYS A 117 -5.73 43.95 9.39
N ASP A 118 -5.77 42.82 8.70
CA ASP A 118 -6.24 42.67 7.33
C ASP A 118 -6.72 41.23 7.15
N ALA A 119 -8.05 41.05 7.13
CA ALA A 119 -8.67 39.73 7.04
C ALA A 119 -8.56 39.11 5.63
N ALA A 120 -8.24 39.91 4.59
CA ALA A 120 -8.19 39.43 3.22
C ALA A 120 -6.79 38.89 2.86
N GLU A 121 -5.72 39.59 3.22
CA GLU A 121 -4.36 39.21 2.81
C GLU A 121 -3.38 38.98 3.96
N GLY A 122 -3.78 39.32 5.19
CA GLY A 122 -2.92 39.35 6.37
C GLY A 122 -1.93 40.51 6.30
N ARG A 123 -1.93 41.39 7.30
CA ARG A 123 -1.03 42.54 7.33
C ARG A 123 0.36 42.13 7.81
N SER A 124 1.40 42.43 7.05
CA SER A 124 2.79 42.19 7.48
C SER A 124 3.15 42.98 8.75
N ILE A 125 3.75 42.30 9.72
CA ILE A 125 4.18 42.88 11.01
C ILE A 125 5.66 42.55 11.29
N PRO A 126 6.36 43.37 12.11
CA PRO A 126 7.74 43.08 12.52
C PRO A 126 7.85 41.74 13.26
N ALA A 127 8.91 40.98 12.98
CA ALA A 127 9.09 39.61 13.46
C ALA A 127 9.94 39.49 14.75
N GLU A 128 10.37 40.62 15.34
CA GLU A 128 11.37 40.65 16.43
C GLU A 128 11.00 39.77 17.64
N GLU A 129 9.73 39.79 18.05
CA GLU A 129 9.22 39.05 19.22
C GLU A 129 9.08 37.54 18.96
N VAL A 130 9.00 37.11 17.70
CA VAL A 130 8.75 35.70 17.32
C VAL A 130 9.91 35.03 16.58
N LYS A 131 11.10 35.66 16.59
CA LYS A 131 12.31 35.12 15.91
C LYS A 131 12.66 33.69 16.32
N SER A 132 12.50 33.35 17.61
CA SER A 132 12.78 31.99 18.11
C SER A 132 11.84 30.97 17.48
N ILE A 133 10.52 31.26 17.49
CA ILE A 133 9.48 30.41 16.90
C ILE A 133 9.71 30.23 15.39
N ILE A 134 10.05 31.30 14.67
CA ILE A 134 10.37 31.22 13.24
C ILE A 134 11.57 30.29 13.01
N GLY A 135 12.62 30.44 13.81
CA GLY A 135 13.79 29.56 13.77
C GLY A 135 13.44 28.10 14.01
N SER A 136 12.58 27.82 15.00
CA SER A 136 12.11 26.46 15.32
C SER A 136 11.21 25.89 14.21
N ILE A 137 10.29 26.68 13.62
CA ILE A 137 9.50 26.26 12.44
C ILE A 137 10.39 25.94 11.25
N MET A 138 11.44 26.76 11.01
CA MET A 138 12.34 26.56 9.88
C MET A 138 13.33 25.39 10.06
N ARG A 139 13.60 24.99 11.31
CA ARG A 139 14.42 23.80 11.63
C ARG A 139 13.61 22.53 11.84
N ALA A 140 12.32 22.66 12.17
CA ALA A 140 11.43 21.53 12.34
C ALA A 140 11.44 20.67 11.07
N MET A 141 11.55 19.36 11.25
CA MET A 141 11.34 18.41 10.17
C MET A 141 9.93 18.61 9.65
N SER A 142 9.81 19.12 8.42
CA SER A 142 8.53 19.32 7.78
C SER A 142 7.87 17.98 7.52
N SER A 143 6.54 17.98 7.39
CA SER A 143 5.78 16.76 7.11
C SER A 143 6.22 16.08 5.80
N ALA A 144 6.56 16.84 4.74
CA ALA A 144 7.06 16.24 3.51
C ALA A 144 8.47 15.69 3.70
N ARG A 145 9.39 16.42 4.35
CA ARG A 145 10.75 15.91 4.62
C ARG A 145 10.77 14.69 5.54
N GLN A 146 9.88 14.60 6.53
CA GLN A 146 9.72 13.38 7.33
C GLN A 146 9.30 12.18 6.46
N SER A 147 8.41 12.44 5.48
CA SER A 147 7.95 11.41 4.56
C SER A 147 9.04 11.03 3.55
N GLU A 148 9.78 12.01 3.01
CA GLU A 148 10.91 11.79 2.11
C GLU A 148 12.02 11.01 2.82
N VAL A 149 12.46 11.41 4.02
CA VAL A 149 13.50 10.68 4.78
C VAL A 149 13.06 9.24 5.07
N LYS A 150 11.80 9.03 5.48
CA LYS A 150 11.22 7.69 5.66
C LYS A 150 11.12 6.90 4.35
N ALA A 151 11.12 7.58 3.19
CA ALA A 151 11.16 6.94 1.87
C ALA A 151 12.52 6.40 1.48
N TRP A 152 13.58 6.94 2.06
CA TRP A 152 14.94 6.45 1.87
C TRP A 152 15.33 5.37 2.88
N GLU A 153 14.68 5.34 4.05
CA GLU A 153 14.85 4.29 5.06
C GLU A 153 14.03 3.04 4.69
N GLU A 154 14.53 2.27 3.71
CA GLU A 154 14.09 0.90 3.51
C GLU A 154 14.49 0.10 4.77
N GLU A 155 13.52 -0.24 5.64
CA GLU A 155 13.77 -1.06 6.83
C GLU A 155 14.16 -2.48 6.40
N THR A 156 15.40 -2.68 6.03
CA THR A 156 15.96 -4.00 5.75
C THR A 156 16.12 -4.73 7.08
N LEU A 157 15.47 -5.88 7.24
CA LEU A 157 15.52 -6.67 8.47
C LEU A 157 16.63 -7.72 8.42
N ALA A 158 17.16 -8.09 9.59
CA ALA A 158 18.08 -9.22 9.71
C ALA A 158 17.34 -10.54 9.50
N CYS A 159 18.03 -11.56 9.00
CA CYS A 159 17.50 -12.93 8.89
C CYS A 159 18.32 -13.89 9.75
N GLU A 160 17.80 -15.10 9.92
CA GLU A 160 18.49 -16.17 10.62
C GLU A 160 19.93 -16.37 10.13
N HIS A 161 20.15 -16.26 8.81
CA HIS A 161 21.45 -16.42 8.17
C HIS A 161 22.45 -15.29 8.45
N THR A 162 22.00 -14.06 8.73
CA THR A 162 22.90 -12.97 9.14
C THR A 162 23.19 -13.04 10.63
N LEU A 163 22.19 -13.41 11.44
CA LEU A 163 22.32 -13.54 12.90
C LEU A 163 23.18 -14.75 13.33
N MET A 164 23.14 -15.85 12.58
CA MET A 164 23.88 -17.09 12.88
C MET A 164 25.05 -17.34 11.91
N LEU A 165 25.56 -16.28 11.29
CA LEU A 165 26.63 -16.39 10.31
C LEU A 165 27.92 -16.92 10.94
N GLN A 166 28.45 -18.02 10.39
CA GLN A 166 29.74 -18.58 10.79
C GLN A 166 30.77 -18.39 9.67
N GLN A 167 31.92 -17.78 9.99
CA GLN A 167 32.98 -17.51 9.02
C GLN A 167 34.05 -18.59 9.07
N THR A 168 34.45 -19.11 7.91
CA THR A 168 35.38 -20.25 7.76
C THR A 168 36.76 -19.85 7.28
N SER A 169 36.92 -18.67 6.68
CA SER A 169 38.20 -18.14 6.19
C SER A 169 38.52 -16.80 6.83
N THR A 170 39.79 -16.57 7.18
CA THR A 170 40.29 -15.34 7.83
C THR A 170 41.42 -14.69 7.04
N GLU A 171 41.57 -15.01 5.76
CA GLU A 171 42.62 -14.39 4.95
C GLU A 171 42.26 -12.92 4.64
N PRO A 172 43.22 -11.98 4.77
CA PRO A 172 42.97 -10.57 4.47
C PRO A 172 42.69 -10.39 2.97
N ILE A 173 41.62 -9.66 2.66
CA ILE A 173 41.23 -9.37 1.28
C ILE A 173 42.08 -8.19 0.75
N PRO A 174 42.48 -8.20 -0.53
CA PRO A 174 43.17 -7.06 -1.13
C PRO A 174 42.37 -5.76 -0.99
N ALA A 175 43.06 -4.64 -0.78
CA ALA A 175 42.44 -3.33 -0.67
C ALA A 175 41.53 -3.04 -1.88
N SER A 176 40.44 -2.30 -1.66
CA SER A 176 39.27 -2.11 -2.55
C SER A 176 39.59 -1.66 -3.99
N GLY A 177 40.80 -1.15 -4.28
CA GLY A 177 41.26 -0.81 -5.63
C GLY A 177 41.94 -1.95 -6.43
N LEU A 178 42.13 -3.13 -5.84
CA LEU A 178 42.76 -4.31 -6.44
C LEU A 178 41.82 -5.53 -6.50
N ALA A 179 40.58 -5.39 -6.04
CA ALA A 179 39.59 -6.46 -6.01
C ALA A 179 39.00 -6.70 -7.42
N HIS A 180 38.98 -7.96 -7.84
CA HIS A 180 38.33 -8.42 -9.07
C HIS A 180 37.57 -9.72 -8.77
N CYS A 181 36.62 -10.07 -9.63
CA CYS A 181 35.86 -11.31 -9.51
C CYS A 181 36.79 -12.53 -9.69
N ASN A 182 36.67 -13.54 -8.83
CA ASN A 182 37.53 -14.73 -8.89
C ASN A 182 37.36 -15.55 -10.19
N ALA A 183 36.22 -15.39 -10.87
CA ALA A 183 35.87 -16.12 -12.09
C ALA A 183 35.88 -15.27 -13.38
N CYS A 184 36.08 -13.94 -13.30
CA CYS A 184 36.13 -13.08 -14.49
C CYS A 184 36.82 -11.73 -14.20
N ASP A 185 37.12 -10.96 -15.25
CA ASP A 185 37.91 -9.72 -15.15
C ASP A 185 37.11 -8.49 -14.66
N LEU A 186 35.90 -8.67 -14.14
CA LEU A 186 35.09 -7.56 -13.61
C LEU A 186 35.68 -7.02 -12.31
N THR A 187 35.79 -5.70 -12.23
CA THR A 187 36.31 -4.94 -11.08
C THR A 187 35.26 -4.08 -10.38
N SER A 188 34.01 -4.10 -10.85
CA SER A 188 32.87 -3.37 -10.29
C SER A 188 31.68 -4.29 -10.06
N ASN A 189 30.75 -3.87 -9.20
CA ASN A 189 29.60 -4.68 -8.75
C ASN A 189 30.04 -6.04 -8.16
N LEU A 190 31.00 -5.97 -7.25
CA LEU A 190 31.60 -7.12 -6.58
C LEU A 190 30.91 -7.40 -5.24
N TRP A 191 30.54 -8.67 -5.06
CA TRP A 191 29.90 -9.21 -3.89
C TRP A 191 30.88 -10.11 -3.14
N LEU A 192 31.14 -9.75 -1.90
CA LEU A 192 31.98 -10.47 -0.97
C LEU A 192 31.14 -11.46 -0.17
N CYS A 193 31.43 -12.74 -0.27
CA CYS A 193 30.84 -13.76 0.57
C CYS A 193 31.31 -13.60 2.03
N LEU A 194 30.38 -13.35 2.95
CA LEU A 194 30.72 -13.13 4.37
C LEU A 194 31.14 -14.41 5.09
N THR A 195 30.86 -15.59 4.53
CA THR A 195 31.28 -16.89 5.10
C THR A 195 32.76 -17.20 4.82
N CYS A 196 33.23 -17.00 3.59
CA CYS A 196 34.56 -17.49 3.17
C CYS A 196 35.48 -16.47 2.49
N GLY A 197 35.02 -15.24 2.29
CA GLY A 197 35.83 -14.19 1.65
C GLY A 197 35.90 -14.25 0.12
N SER A 198 35.17 -15.16 -0.53
CA SER A 198 35.14 -15.26 -2.01
C SER A 198 34.50 -14.02 -2.64
N LEU A 199 35.09 -13.53 -3.73
CA LEU A 199 34.60 -12.37 -4.51
C LEU A 199 33.95 -12.83 -5.81
N GLY A 200 32.66 -12.56 -5.96
CA GLY A 200 31.89 -12.82 -7.18
C GLY A 200 31.26 -11.55 -7.73
N CYS A 201 31.13 -11.45 -9.06
CA CYS A 201 30.37 -10.36 -9.67
C CYS A 201 28.85 -10.58 -9.52
N GLY A 202 28.11 -9.47 -9.48
CA GLY A 202 26.65 -9.46 -9.33
C GLY A 202 25.92 -10.13 -10.50
N ARG A 203 24.59 -10.27 -10.38
CA ARG A 203 23.74 -10.89 -11.40
C ARG A 203 23.69 -10.07 -12.70
N PRO A 204 23.41 -10.70 -13.86
CA PRO A 204 23.17 -9.98 -15.10
C PRO A 204 21.90 -9.13 -14.97
N LEU A 205 22.01 -7.86 -15.34
CA LEU A 205 20.90 -6.91 -15.42
C LEU A 205 20.45 -6.78 -16.88
N TYR A 206 19.14 -6.59 -17.10
CA TYR A 206 18.59 -6.28 -18.42
C TYR A 206 19.26 -5.01 -18.98
N GLY A 207 19.91 -5.11 -20.15
CA GLY A 207 20.61 -4.00 -20.80
C GLY A 207 22.14 -4.12 -20.87
N GLY A 208 22.73 -5.22 -20.39
CA GLY A 208 24.14 -5.57 -20.68
C GLY A 208 25.20 -4.88 -19.81
N THR A 209 24.80 -4.13 -18.79
CA THR A 209 25.69 -3.43 -17.84
C THR A 209 25.76 -4.07 -16.44
N GLY A 210 25.16 -5.25 -16.25
CA GLY A 210 25.23 -6.05 -15.01
C GLY A 210 26.30 -7.14 -15.02
N GLY A 211 26.64 -7.69 -13.85
CA GLY A 211 27.68 -8.72 -13.72
C GLY A 211 27.26 -10.10 -14.29
N ASN A 212 28.13 -11.11 -14.21
CA ASN A 212 27.90 -12.43 -14.81
C ASN A 212 27.24 -13.45 -13.86
N GLY A 213 26.81 -13.04 -12.68
CA GLY A 213 26.14 -13.92 -11.70
C GLY A 213 27.06 -14.86 -10.93
N HIS A 214 28.38 -14.65 -10.95
CA HIS A 214 29.32 -15.54 -10.25
C HIS A 214 29.14 -15.56 -8.72
N GLY A 215 28.57 -14.51 -8.12
CA GLY A 215 28.17 -14.54 -6.71
C GLY A 215 27.07 -15.59 -6.41
N LEU A 216 26.12 -15.74 -7.33
CA LEU A 216 25.05 -16.74 -7.21
C LEU A 216 25.58 -18.16 -7.49
N GLU A 217 26.46 -18.31 -8.48
CA GLU A 217 27.13 -19.58 -8.80
C GLU A 217 27.94 -20.08 -7.58
N HIS A 218 28.64 -19.16 -6.91
CA HIS A 218 29.34 -19.42 -5.65
C HIS A 218 28.39 -19.93 -4.57
N TYR A 219 27.23 -19.29 -4.39
CA TYR A 219 26.21 -19.79 -3.45
C TYR A 219 25.71 -21.18 -3.81
N LYS A 220 25.37 -21.43 -5.09
CA LYS A 220 24.85 -22.74 -5.54
C LYS A 220 25.83 -23.88 -5.24
N THR A 221 27.14 -23.61 -5.37
CA THR A 221 28.20 -24.61 -5.17
C THR A 221 28.61 -24.79 -3.70
N THR A 222 28.63 -23.71 -2.90
CA THR A 222 29.15 -23.73 -1.53
C THR A 222 28.09 -23.67 -0.44
N GLN A 223 26.85 -23.30 -0.80
CA GLN A 223 25.75 -23.02 0.12
C GLN A 223 26.07 -21.89 1.12
N HIS A 224 26.97 -20.96 0.78
CA HIS A 224 27.25 -19.78 1.61
C HIS A 224 26.20 -18.68 1.40
N PRO A 225 25.31 -18.42 2.37
CA PRO A 225 24.06 -17.73 2.09
C PRO A 225 24.20 -16.20 2.00
N VAL A 226 25.16 -15.58 2.69
CA VAL A 226 25.21 -14.12 2.86
C VAL A 226 26.42 -13.51 2.13
N CYS A 227 26.18 -12.43 1.39
CA CYS A 227 27.23 -11.60 0.80
C CYS A 227 26.97 -10.10 1.02
N VAL A 228 28.05 -9.31 0.95
CA VAL A 228 28.03 -7.84 1.05
C VAL A 228 28.61 -7.22 -0.21
N LYS A 229 28.04 -6.12 -0.70
CA LYS A 229 28.54 -5.41 -1.88
C LYS A 229 29.66 -4.42 -1.49
N LEU A 230 30.87 -4.67 -1.99
CA LEU A 230 32.07 -3.95 -1.54
C LEU A 230 32.02 -2.43 -1.71
N GLY A 231 31.45 -1.94 -2.82
CA GLY A 231 31.40 -0.50 -3.11
C GLY A 231 30.40 0.30 -2.29
N THR A 232 29.59 -0.37 -1.45
CA THR A 232 28.46 0.25 -0.73
C THR A 232 28.70 0.41 0.77
N ILE A 233 29.85 -0.03 1.27
CA ILE A 233 30.20 0.01 2.69
C ILE A 233 30.45 1.47 3.12
N THR A 234 29.74 1.92 4.15
CA THR A 234 29.85 3.27 4.72
C THR A 234 30.52 3.25 6.10
N PRO A 235 31.23 4.33 6.51
CA PRO A 235 31.85 4.45 7.84
C PRO A 235 30.89 4.22 9.02
N GLU A 236 29.62 4.50 8.83
CA GLU A 236 28.54 4.40 9.82
C GLU A 236 28.09 2.95 10.06
N GLY A 237 28.59 1.98 9.29
CA GLY A 237 28.21 0.57 9.40
C GLY A 237 27.08 0.14 8.46
N GLY A 238 26.72 0.98 7.49
CA GLY A 238 25.77 0.60 6.42
C GLY A 238 26.47 -0.08 5.25
N ALA A 239 25.84 -1.09 4.67
CA ALA A 239 26.25 -1.69 3.40
C ALA A 239 25.09 -2.48 2.80
N ASP A 240 25.11 -2.72 1.49
CA ASP A 240 24.16 -3.64 0.87
C ASP A 240 24.56 -5.08 1.18
N ILE A 241 23.67 -5.78 1.87
CA ILE A 241 23.83 -7.19 2.19
C ILE A 241 22.69 -7.96 1.53
N TYR A 242 23.05 -9.07 0.90
CA TYR A 242 22.10 -9.94 0.21
C TYR A 242 22.21 -11.36 0.73
N CYS A 243 21.07 -11.98 0.98
CA CYS A 243 20.99 -13.37 1.39
C CYS A 243 20.44 -14.21 0.24
N TYR A 244 21.27 -15.03 -0.39
CA TYR A 244 20.88 -15.93 -1.48
C TYR A 244 19.93 -17.06 -1.04
N ALA A 245 19.90 -17.41 0.26
CA ALA A 245 18.96 -18.38 0.79
C ALA A 245 17.56 -17.80 0.97
N CYS A 246 17.45 -16.52 1.35
CA CYS A 246 16.17 -15.81 1.41
C CYS A 246 15.76 -15.20 0.05
N ASP A 247 16.70 -15.17 -0.92
CA ASP A 247 16.61 -14.45 -2.18
C ASP A 247 16.25 -12.96 -2.03
N ASP A 248 16.71 -12.33 -0.95
CA ASP A 248 16.28 -11.00 -0.51
C ASP A 248 17.43 -10.19 0.15
N ALA A 249 17.31 -8.86 0.14
CA ALA A 249 18.22 -7.96 0.83
C ALA A 249 17.99 -8.04 2.34
N LYS A 250 19.07 -8.10 3.14
CA LYS A 250 19.00 -8.30 4.60
C LYS A 250 19.90 -7.32 5.33
N LEU A 251 19.66 -7.13 6.62
CA LEU A 251 20.57 -6.40 7.51
C LEU A 251 21.48 -7.40 8.23
N ASP A 252 22.72 -7.00 8.45
CA ASP A 252 23.65 -7.70 9.33
C ASP A 252 23.99 -6.77 10.51
N PRO A 253 23.38 -7.01 11.69
CA PRO A 253 23.66 -6.20 12.89
C PRO A 253 25.13 -6.24 13.31
N GLU A 254 25.86 -7.29 12.93
CA GLU A 254 27.26 -7.55 13.30
C GLU A 254 28.21 -7.36 12.12
N LEU A 255 27.81 -6.57 11.11
CA LEU A 255 28.60 -6.35 9.89
C LEU A 255 30.04 -5.89 10.19
N SER A 256 30.23 -5.04 11.19
CA SER A 256 31.58 -4.59 11.61
C SER A 256 32.45 -5.75 12.08
N THR A 257 31.86 -6.70 12.79
CA THR A 257 32.53 -7.87 13.32
C THR A 257 32.89 -8.81 12.16
N HIS A 258 31.94 -9.07 11.25
CA HIS A 258 32.15 -9.95 10.11
C HIS A 258 33.16 -9.41 9.10
N LEU A 259 33.18 -8.10 8.83
CA LEU A 259 34.16 -7.48 7.93
C LEU A 259 35.57 -7.42 8.53
N ALA A 260 35.69 -7.28 9.85
CA ALA A 260 36.98 -7.24 10.53
C ALA A 260 37.78 -8.55 10.36
N VAL A 261 37.10 -9.69 10.27
CA VAL A 261 37.72 -11.01 10.04
C VAL A 261 38.48 -11.08 8.71
N PHE A 262 38.02 -10.32 7.71
CA PHE A 262 38.68 -10.20 6.40
C PHE A 262 39.68 -9.03 6.32
N GLY A 263 39.96 -8.37 7.45
CA GLY A 263 40.85 -7.21 7.51
C GLY A 263 40.22 -5.90 7.01
N ILE A 264 38.90 -5.85 6.82
CA ILE A 264 38.18 -4.66 6.35
C ILE A 264 37.70 -3.85 7.55
N ASN A 265 38.33 -2.70 7.79
CA ASN A 265 37.88 -1.75 8.81
C ASN A 265 36.87 -0.76 8.20
N ILE A 266 35.62 -0.82 8.67
CA ILE A 266 34.52 0.00 8.18
C ILE A 266 34.83 1.50 8.24
N ARG A 267 35.52 2.00 9.27
CA ARG A 267 35.82 3.43 9.45
C ARG A 267 36.71 4.03 8.35
N ASN A 268 37.42 3.18 7.62
CA ASN A 268 38.30 3.58 6.53
C ASN A 268 37.65 3.41 5.15
N GLN A 269 36.42 2.89 5.10
CA GLN A 269 35.67 2.74 3.86
C GLN A 269 34.93 4.01 3.51
N THR A 270 34.75 4.24 2.22
CA THR A 270 33.88 5.29 1.70
C THR A 270 33.06 4.67 0.60
N LYS A 271 31.76 4.97 0.55
CA LYS A 271 30.88 4.53 -0.53
C LYS A 271 31.44 4.96 -1.89
N THR A 272 31.73 4.01 -2.76
CA THR A 272 32.31 4.23 -4.11
C THR A 272 31.41 3.75 -5.24
N GLU A 273 30.40 2.94 -4.93
CA GLU A 273 29.39 2.45 -5.88
C GLU A 273 27.98 2.78 -5.38
N LYS A 274 27.03 2.85 -6.32
CA LYS A 274 25.61 2.96 -6.01
C LYS A 274 25.14 1.70 -5.30
N SER A 275 24.34 1.89 -4.25
CA SER A 275 23.59 0.83 -3.58
C SER A 275 22.61 0.16 -4.55
N MET A 276 22.15 -1.03 -4.21
CA MET A 276 21.13 -1.77 -4.93
C MET A 276 19.82 -0.98 -4.94
N THR A 277 19.44 -0.34 -3.84
CA THR A 277 18.28 0.55 -3.78
C THR A 277 18.45 1.75 -4.71
N GLU A 278 19.62 2.41 -4.76
CA GLU A 278 19.89 3.50 -5.71
C GLU A 278 19.87 3.04 -7.17
N LEU A 279 20.42 1.86 -7.46
CA LEU A 279 20.37 1.27 -8.80
C LEU A 279 18.94 0.89 -9.17
N GLN A 280 18.14 0.42 -8.22
CA GLN A 280 16.74 0.07 -8.43
C GLN A 280 15.88 1.31 -8.59
N ILE A 281 16.16 2.40 -7.86
CA ILE A 281 15.55 3.72 -8.08
C ILE A 281 15.94 4.24 -9.46
N GLU A 282 17.22 4.21 -9.83
CA GLU A 282 17.68 4.63 -11.17
C GLU A 282 17.06 3.76 -12.26
N HIS A 283 16.93 2.46 -12.02
CA HIS A 283 16.29 1.53 -12.95
C HIS A 283 14.78 1.72 -12.99
N ASN A 284 14.11 2.09 -11.88
CA ASN A 284 12.70 2.48 -11.85
C ASN A 284 12.48 3.82 -12.56
N LEU A 285 13.38 4.79 -12.38
CA LEU A 285 13.40 6.07 -13.09
C LEU A 285 13.67 5.86 -14.59
N ASN A 286 14.49 4.86 -14.94
CA ASN A 286 14.82 4.47 -16.32
C ASN A 286 13.83 3.45 -16.91
N TYR A 287 13.00 2.78 -16.10
CA TYR A 287 11.80 2.04 -16.50
C TYR A 287 10.70 3.03 -16.88
N ASP A 288 11.09 4.05 -17.64
CA ASP A 288 10.16 4.81 -18.43
C ASP A 288 9.50 3.78 -19.35
N PHE A 289 8.17 3.62 -19.23
CA PHE A 289 7.40 3.15 -20.38
C PHE A 289 7.94 3.94 -21.56
N SER A 290 8.51 3.26 -22.56
CA SER A 290 9.14 3.95 -23.70
C SER A 290 8.15 5.02 -24.13
N LEU A 291 8.40 6.28 -23.79
CA LEU A 291 7.49 7.40 -24.09
C LEU A 291 7.68 7.77 -25.56
N THR A 292 8.02 6.76 -26.35
CA THR A 292 8.29 6.77 -27.76
C THR A 292 7.44 5.65 -28.31
N SER A 293 6.63 5.99 -29.30
CA SER A 293 5.90 5.03 -30.12
C SER A 293 6.89 4.06 -30.80
N GLU A 294 6.41 2.93 -31.33
CA GLU A 294 7.25 1.96 -32.06
C GLU A 294 8.01 2.59 -33.25
N ASP A 295 7.50 3.70 -33.80
CA ASP A 295 8.16 4.53 -34.81
C ASP A 295 9.32 5.40 -34.27
N GLY A 296 9.65 5.31 -32.98
CA GLY A 296 10.68 6.09 -32.30
C GLY A 296 10.28 7.54 -31.98
N LYS A 297 9.02 7.93 -32.21
CA LYS A 297 8.52 9.29 -31.94
C LYS A 297 8.04 9.43 -30.50
N ALA A 298 8.45 10.49 -29.81
CA ALA A 298 7.97 10.79 -28.47
C ALA A 298 6.44 10.97 -28.43
N LEU A 299 5.78 10.37 -27.43
CA LEU A 299 4.35 10.51 -27.18
C LEU A 299 4.04 11.96 -26.80
N GLU A 300 2.87 12.44 -27.23
CA GLU A 300 2.43 13.81 -27.02
C GLU A 300 2.03 14.03 -25.55
N PRO A 301 2.71 14.95 -24.81
CA PRO A 301 2.29 15.33 -23.47
C PRO A 301 0.93 16.00 -23.48
N LEU A 302 0.08 15.64 -22.53
CA LEU A 302 -1.26 16.20 -22.38
C LEU A 302 -1.34 17.10 -21.16
N PHE A 303 -2.18 18.14 -21.28
CA PHE A 303 -2.39 19.18 -20.27
C PHE A 303 -3.87 19.55 -20.21
N GLY A 304 -4.33 20.01 -19.04
CA GLY A 304 -5.70 20.47 -18.82
C GLY A 304 -6.46 19.68 -17.75
N PRO A 305 -7.78 19.91 -17.65
CA PRO A 305 -8.64 19.25 -16.66
C PRO A 305 -8.58 17.73 -16.78
N CYS A 306 -8.56 17.03 -15.64
CA CYS A 306 -8.43 15.57 -15.54
C CYS A 306 -7.16 14.98 -16.19
N LEU A 307 -6.15 15.79 -16.50
CA LEU A 307 -4.90 15.37 -17.16
C LEU A 307 -3.67 15.69 -16.30
N THR A 308 -3.86 15.79 -14.99
CA THR A 308 -2.79 16.08 -14.03
C THR A 308 -2.07 14.79 -13.63
N GLY A 309 -0.74 14.77 -13.66
CA GLY A 309 0.10 13.65 -13.23
C GLY A 309 0.37 13.66 -11.72
N LEU A 310 0.85 12.54 -11.19
CA LEU A 310 1.24 12.39 -9.78
C LEU A 310 2.73 12.06 -9.70
N SER A 311 3.52 12.95 -9.11
CA SER A 311 4.96 12.74 -8.95
C SER A 311 5.23 11.57 -8.01
N ASN A 312 6.20 10.73 -8.39
CA ASN A 312 6.60 9.56 -7.61
C ASN A 312 7.26 9.99 -6.28
N LEU A 313 6.72 9.52 -5.15
CA LEU A 313 7.19 9.82 -3.79
C LEU A 313 8.20 8.79 -3.26
N GLY A 314 8.72 7.92 -4.15
CA GLY A 314 9.44 6.71 -3.77
C GLY A 314 8.48 5.52 -3.77
N ASN A 315 8.53 4.71 -4.83
CA ASN A 315 7.72 3.51 -5.03
C ASN A 315 6.18 3.73 -4.95
N SER A 316 5.69 4.94 -5.22
CA SER A 316 4.28 5.28 -5.04
C SER A 316 3.41 5.09 -6.30
N CYS A 317 3.90 4.40 -7.32
CA CYS A 317 3.23 4.26 -8.62
C CYS A 317 1.94 3.42 -8.55
N TYR A 318 1.84 2.48 -7.60
CA TYR A 318 0.60 1.74 -7.31
C TYR A 318 -0.52 2.71 -6.89
N MET A 319 -0.22 3.60 -5.94
CA MET A 319 -1.13 4.64 -5.45
C MET A 319 -1.48 5.61 -6.56
N ALA A 320 -0.49 6.04 -7.35
CA ALA A 320 -0.74 6.95 -8.47
C ALA A 320 -1.72 6.35 -9.47
N SER A 321 -1.49 5.11 -9.90
CA SER A 321 -2.33 4.41 -10.89
C SER A 321 -3.77 4.21 -10.38
N VAL A 322 -3.93 3.86 -9.10
CA VAL A 322 -5.24 3.70 -8.47
C VAL A 322 -5.98 5.04 -8.37
N LEU A 323 -5.33 6.10 -7.88
CA LEU A 323 -5.95 7.42 -7.72
C LEU A 323 -6.36 8.02 -9.07
N GLN A 324 -5.51 7.92 -10.09
CA GLN A 324 -5.84 8.39 -11.44
C GLN A 324 -7.08 7.66 -11.99
N THR A 325 -7.15 6.34 -11.79
CA THR A 325 -8.30 5.53 -12.22
C THR A 325 -9.56 5.91 -11.46
N LEU A 326 -9.48 6.04 -10.14
CA LEU A 326 -10.60 6.38 -9.26
C LEU A 326 -11.22 7.73 -9.61
N PHE A 327 -10.39 8.77 -9.74
CA PHE A 327 -10.84 10.12 -10.08
C PHE A 327 -11.14 10.31 -11.57
N SER A 328 -11.08 9.25 -12.39
CA SER A 328 -11.62 9.25 -13.76
C SER A 328 -13.11 8.89 -13.83
N LEU A 329 -13.68 8.38 -12.73
CA LEU A 329 -15.07 7.95 -12.61
C LEU A 329 -15.95 9.12 -12.17
N SER A 330 -17.14 9.25 -12.80
CA SER A 330 -18.05 10.37 -12.51
C SER A 330 -18.48 10.43 -11.05
N ALA A 331 -18.77 9.29 -10.42
CA ALA A 331 -19.20 9.23 -9.01
C ALA A 331 -18.19 9.85 -8.04
N PHE A 332 -16.89 9.69 -8.29
CA PHE A 332 -15.84 10.30 -7.47
C PHE A 332 -15.62 11.76 -7.83
N GLN A 333 -15.67 12.10 -9.13
CA GLN A 333 -15.55 13.49 -9.57
C GLN A 333 -16.70 14.34 -9.01
N GLU A 334 -17.95 13.94 -9.23
CA GLU A 334 -19.14 14.66 -8.78
C GLU A 334 -19.08 14.87 -7.25
N TYR A 335 -18.87 13.81 -6.46
CA TYR A 335 -18.87 13.93 -5.00
C TYR A 335 -17.72 14.80 -4.44
N TYR A 336 -16.47 14.57 -4.89
CA TYR A 336 -15.30 15.21 -4.30
C TYR A 336 -14.94 16.57 -4.93
N THR A 337 -15.41 16.86 -6.15
CA THR A 337 -15.19 18.16 -6.81
C THR A 337 -16.35 19.12 -6.66
N GLU A 338 -17.57 18.64 -6.34
CA GLU A 338 -18.65 19.52 -5.95
C GLU A 338 -18.21 20.44 -4.80
N VAL A 339 -18.51 21.73 -4.96
CA VAL A 339 -18.22 22.78 -3.98
C VAL A 339 -19.21 22.66 -2.83
N LEU A 340 -19.16 21.54 -2.11
CA LEU A 340 -19.78 21.46 -0.80
C LEU A 340 -18.86 22.23 0.15
N VAL A 341 -19.25 23.49 0.33
CA VAL A 341 -18.76 24.48 1.31
C VAL A 341 -18.80 23.92 2.75
N ASP A 342 -19.33 22.74 3.00
CA ASP A 342 -19.50 22.27 4.38
C ASP A 342 -18.21 21.70 5.00
N HIS A 343 -17.46 20.83 4.30
CA HIS A 343 -16.37 20.12 4.98
C HIS A 343 -15.07 20.94 5.11
N LYS A 344 -14.78 21.81 4.13
CA LYS A 344 -13.61 22.70 4.20
C LYS A 344 -13.72 23.76 5.32
N HIS A 345 -14.94 24.04 5.77
CA HIS A 345 -15.24 25.13 6.70
C HIS A 345 -15.45 24.69 8.16
N ILE A 346 -15.33 23.39 8.46
CA ILE A 346 -15.61 22.85 9.80
C ILE A 346 -14.37 22.16 10.41
N GLU A 347 -13.44 21.68 9.59
CA GLU A 347 -12.32 20.86 10.07
C GLU A 347 -11.14 21.69 10.61
N GLU A 348 -10.78 21.47 11.88
CA GLU A 348 -9.67 22.16 12.55
C GLU A 348 -8.30 21.64 12.09
N ARG A 349 -8.21 20.36 11.67
CA ARG A 349 -6.97 19.71 11.21
C ARG A 349 -7.16 19.04 9.85
N PRO A 350 -7.16 19.81 8.74
CA PRO A 350 -7.42 19.26 7.42
C PRO A 350 -6.41 18.20 6.95
N ALA A 351 -5.17 18.22 7.47
CA ALA A 351 -4.13 17.25 7.16
C ALA A 351 -4.44 15.83 7.70
N ASP A 352 -5.18 15.74 8.82
CA ASP A 352 -5.54 14.48 9.48
C ASP A 352 -6.93 13.96 9.04
N CYS A 353 -7.61 14.69 8.16
CA CYS A 353 -8.96 14.38 7.74
C CYS A 353 -9.01 13.72 6.36
N VAL A 354 -9.63 12.53 6.29
CA VAL A 354 -9.74 11.70 5.08
C VAL A 354 -10.49 12.44 3.98
N GLU A 355 -11.65 13.01 4.28
CA GLU A 355 -12.46 13.76 3.32
C GLU A 355 -11.73 15.01 2.81
N CYS A 356 -11.01 15.75 3.67
CA CYS A 356 -10.18 16.87 3.23
C CYS A 356 -9.06 16.44 2.27
N GLN A 357 -8.35 15.34 2.56
CA GLN A 357 -7.29 14.85 1.70
C GLN A 357 -7.82 14.27 0.38
N MET A 358 -8.96 13.57 0.41
CA MET A 358 -9.63 13.10 -0.81
C MET A 358 -10.05 14.27 -1.70
N ARG A 359 -10.66 15.33 -1.13
CA ARG A 359 -11.02 16.55 -1.88
C ARG A 359 -9.81 17.30 -2.40
N LYS A 360 -8.72 17.37 -1.62
CA LYS A 360 -7.45 17.96 -2.06
C LYS A 360 -6.91 17.24 -3.30
N VAL A 361 -6.87 15.90 -3.28
CA VAL A 361 -6.43 15.08 -4.42
C VAL A 361 -7.38 15.24 -5.61
N ALA A 362 -8.69 15.18 -5.39
CA ALA A 362 -9.70 15.38 -6.43
C ALA A 362 -9.54 16.71 -7.16
N ASP A 363 -9.49 17.81 -6.39
CA ASP A 363 -9.28 19.17 -6.90
C ASP A 363 -7.94 19.29 -7.64
N GLY A 364 -6.89 18.69 -7.10
CA GLY A 364 -5.59 18.62 -7.76
C GLY A 364 -5.65 17.94 -9.14
N LEU A 365 -6.25 16.75 -9.21
CA LEU A 365 -6.28 15.94 -10.42
C LEU A 365 -7.24 16.49 -11.49
N VAL A 366 -8.43 16.91 -11.07
CA VAL A 366 -9.55 17.24 -11.96
C VAL A 366 -9.50 18.69 -12.44
N SER A 367 -9.06 19.65 -11.61
CA SER A 367 -9.16 21.08 -11.95
C SER A 367 -8.33 21.53 -13.15
N GLY A 368 -7.25 20.80 -13.48
CA GLY A 368 -6.30 21.16 -14.53
C GLY A 368 -5.33 22.27 -14.17
N ARG A 369 -5.39 22.85 -12.96
CA ARG A 369 -4.50 23.94 -12.51
C ARG A 369 -3.04 23.52 -12.43
N TYR A 370 -2.80 22.24 -12.17
CA TYR A 370 -1.47 21.66 -11.99
C TYR A 370 -0.99 20.87 -13.22
N ALA A 371 -1.87 20.67 -14.20
CA ALA A 371 -1.55 20.06 -15.48
C ALA A 371 -0.94 21.09 -16.44
N MET A 372 0.17 21.70 -16.03
CA MET A 372 0.90 22.72 -16.78
C MET A 372 2.30 22.22 -17.14
N PRO A 373 2.88 22.61 -18.29
CA PRO A 373 4.24 22.25 -18.63
C PRO A 373 5.20 22.71 -17.52
N ALA A 374 6.07 21.81 -17.06
CA ALA A 374 7.08 22.15 -16.08
C ALA A 374 7.90 23.32 -16.62
N VAL A 375 8.08 24.35 -15.80
CA VAL A 375 8.90 25.49 -16.18
C VAL A 375 10.34 24.99 -16.22
N ARG A 376 10.87 24.67 -17.40
CA ARG A 376 12.29 24.36 -17.61
C ARG A 376 13.13 25.55 -17.16
N ARG A 377 13.46 25.65 -15.87
CA ARG A 377 14.51 26.53 -15.36
C ARG A 377 15.86 25.84 -15.58
N HIS A 378 16.18 25.56 -16.85
CA HIS A 378 17.57 25.37 -17.22
C HIS A 378 18.21 26.75 -17.30
N PHE A 379 19.18 26.96 -16.43
CA PHE A 379 20.21 27.98 -16.56
C PHE A 379 20.80 27.92 -17.97
N MET A 380 20.35 28.81 -18.86
CA MET A 380 21.15 29.18 -20.03
C MET A 380 22.04 30.34 -19.59
N PRO A 381 23.37 30.24 -19.72
CA PRO A 381 24.23 31.40 -19.57
C PRO A 381 23.77 32.45 -20.58
N GLU A 382 23.59 33.70 -20.15
CA GLU A 382 23.40 34.80 -21.11
C GLU A 382 24.61 34.85 -22.05
N GLY A 383 24.41 34.47 -23.32
CA GLY A 383 25.44 34.56 -24.36
C GLY A 383 25.64 33.33 -25.25
N THR A 384 25.00 32.19 -24.98
CA THR A 384 25.03 31.08 -25.95
C THR A 384 24.06 31.34 -27.12
N PRO A 385 24.52 31.27 -28.39
CA PRO A 385 23.64 31.39 -29.54
C PRO A 385 22.59 30.27 -29.51
N PRO A 386 21.42 30.45 -30.15
CA PRO A 386 20.34 29.48 -30.15
C PRO A 386 20.72 28.28 -31.03
N SER A 387 21.60 27.42 -30.54
CA SER A 387 21.92 26.12 -31.12
C SER A 387 21.33 25.04 -30.22
N SER A 388 20.32 24.36 -30.77
CA SER A 388 19.59 23.20 -30.24
C SER A 388 18.97 23.36 -28.85
N SER A 389 17.70 23.74 -28.82
CA SER A 389 16.74 23.32 -27.79
C SER A 389 16.93 21.83 -27.46
N PRO A 390 16.83 21.38 -26.19
CA PRO A 390 16.81 19.95 -25.89
C PRO A 390 15.60 19.34 -26.61
N GLU A 391 15.85 18.47 -27.59
CA GLU A 391 14.88 17.87 -28.54
C GLU A 391 13.89 16.88 -27.89
N GLY A 392 13.43 17.14 -26.66
CA GLY A 392 12.51 16.27 -25.93
C GLY A 392 11.23 16.99 -25.46
N PRO A 393 10.12 16.25 -25.29
CA PRO A 393 8.87 16.80 -24.74
C PRO A 393 9.08 17.40 -23.34
N VAL A 394 8.28 18.42 -23.01
CA VAL A 394 8.20 18.99 -21.66
C VAL A 394 6.99 18.38 -20.98
N PHE A 395 7.20 17.67 -19.87
CA PHE A 395 6.13 17.11 -19.04
C PHE A 395 5.74 18.09 -17.92
N GLN A 396 4.67 17.79 -17.20
CA GLN A 396 4.28 18.52 -15.99
C GLN A 396 5.14 18.11 -14.78
N GLU A 397 5.16 18.93 -13.72
CA GLU A 397 5.88 18.60 -12.47
C GLU A 397 5.18 17.48 -11.68
N GLY A 398 3.87 17.32 -11.87
CA GLY A 398 3.04 16.37 -11.13
C GLY A 398 2.75 16.79 -9.69
N LEU A 399 1.63 16.33 -9.14
CA LEU A 399 1.28 16.58 -7.74
C LEU A 399 2.05 15.67 -6.81
N ARG A 400 2.35 16.13 -5.59
CA ARG A 400 3.03 15.35 -4.56
C ARG A 400 2.11 15.09 -3.36
N PRO A 401 1.29 14.03 -3.38
CA PRO A 401 0.27 13.77 -2.36
C PRO A 401 0.84 13.17 -1.05
N HIS A 402 1.84 13.82 -0.45
CA HIS A 402 2.51 13.35 0.78
C HIS A 402 1.55 13.19 1.96
N THR A 403 0.73 14.22 2.23
CA THR A 403 -0.23 14.21 3.34
C THR A 403 -1.28 13.12 3.17
N PHE A 404 -1.74 12.91 1.93
CA PHE A 404 -2.64 11.80 1.60
C PHE A 404 -1.97 10.45 1.88
N LYS A 405 -0.76 10.21 1.37
CA LYS A 405 -0.04 8.95 1.58
C LYS A 405 0.18 8.68 3.07
N ALA A 406 0.62 9.69 3.83
CA ALA A 406 0.84 9.57 5.27
C ALA A 406 -0.44 9.24 6.02
N LEU A 407 -1.57 9.86 5.66
CA LEU A 407 -2.87 9.64 6.29
C LEU A 407 -3.43 8.24 5.97
N PHE A 408 -3.42 7.84 4.71
CA PHE A 408 -3.97 6.55 4.26
C PHE A 408 -3.07 5.37 4.65
N GLY A 409 -1.76 5.58 4.80
CA GLY A 409 -0.86 4.57 5.34
C GLY A 409 -0.90 4.45 6.87
N ARG A 410 -1.51 5.40 7.59
CA ARG A 410 -1.44 5.45 9.06
C ARG A 410 -2.03 4.19 9.70
N GLY A 411 -1.18 3.46 10.43
CA GLY A 411 -1.56 2.25 11.16
C GLY A 411 -1.66 0.99 10.28
N HIS A 412 -1.28 1.06 9.00
CA HIS A 412 -1.17 -0.10 8.13
C HIS A 412 0.29 -0.55 8.01
N GLU A 413 0.58 -1.82 8.22
CA GLU A 413 1.96 -2.34 8.23
C GLU A 413 2.68 -2.08 6.91
N GLU A 414 2.01 -2.34 5.77
CA GLU A 414 2.59 -2.14 4.45
C GLU A 414 2.51 -0.69 3.93
N PHE A 415 1.32 -0.09 3.83
CA PHE A 415 1.15 1.25 3.25
C PHE A 415 1.73 2.41 4.09
N ALA A 416 2.06 2.19 5.36
CA ALA A 416 2.83 3.16 6.16
C ALA A 416 4.30 3.26 5.72
N THR A 417 4.80 2.24 5.01
CA THR A 417 6.16 2.18 4.48
C THR A 417 6.24 2.89 3.13
N MET A 418 7.44 2.92 2.57
CA MET A 418 7.72 3.46 1.24
C MET A 418 8.23 2.38 0.29
N ARG A 419 7.89 1.12 0.60
CA ARG A 419 8.13 -0.04 -0.26
C ARG A 419 7.16 -0.05 -1.43
N GLN A 420 7.48 -0.85 -2.43
CA GLN A 420 6.54 -1.18 -3.50
C GLN A 420 5.39 -2.01 -2.92
N GLN A 421 4.18 -1.74 -3.37
CA GLN A 421 2.98 -2.39 -2.88
C GLN A 421 2.05 -2.77 -4.04
N ASP A 422 1.10 -3.67 -3.75
CA ASP A 422 0.13 -4.12 -4.73
C ASP A 422 -0.99 -3.09 -4.98
N ALA A 423 -1.39 -2.94 -6.24
CA ALA A 423 -2.39 -1.95 -6.64
C ALA A 423 -3.83 -2.38 -6.30
N GLU A 424 -4.14 -3.68 -6.31
CA GLU A 424 -5.45 -4.17 -5.89
C GLU A 424 -5.61 -4.02 -4.38
N GLU A 425 -4.61 -4.46 -3.62
CA GLU A 425 -4.63 -4.36 -2.15
C GLU A 425 -4.77 -2.90 -1.70
N PHE A 426 -4.04 -1.98 -2.35
CA PHE A 426 -4.19 -0.55 -2.06
C PHE A 426 -5.57 -0.02 -2.44
N PHE A 427 -6.17 -0.50 -3.53
CA PHE A 427 -7.52 -0.09 -3.92
C PHE A 427 -8.56 -0.51 -2.87
N GLU A 428 -8.56 -1.78 -2.45
CA GLU A 428 -9.49 -2.29 -1.42
C GLU A 428 -9.26 -1.60 -0.07
N TRP A 429 -8.01 -1.36 0.31
CA TRP A 429 -7.66 -0.62 1.51
C TRP A 429 -8.18 0.82 1.46
N LEU A 430 -7.99 1.52 0.34
CA LEU A 430 -8.47 2.88 0.15
C LEU A 430 -9.98 2.95 0.32
N LEU A 431 -10.74 2.03 -0.30
CA LEU A 431 -12.20 1.96 -0.13
C LEU A 431 -12.58 1.72 1.34
N THR A 432 -11.86 0.84 2.02
CA THR A 432 -12.07 0.54 3.45
C THR A 432 -11.87 1.78 4.32
N VAL A 433 -10.78 2.54 4.10
CA VAL A 433 -10.51 3.79 4.83
C VAL A 433 -11.60 4.83 4.59
N VAL A 434 -12.02 5.01 3.33
CA VAL A 434 -13.08 5.96 2.96
C VAL A 434 -14.42 5.56 3.60
N ARG A 435 -14.83 4.30 3.53
CA ARG A 435 -16.07 3.80 4.15
C ARG A 435 -16.03 3.90 5.67
N ARG A 436 -14.88 3.66 6.30
CA ARG A 436 -14.70 3.83 7.74
C ARG A 436 -14.90 5.28 8.16
N ASP A 437 -14.30 6.22 7.42
CA ASP A 437 -14.51 7.65 7.65
C ASP A 437 -15.98 8.06 7.43
N TRP A 438 -16.61 7.51 6.40
CA TRP A 438 -18.02 7.72 6.09
C TRP A 438 -18.94 7.35 7.25
N LYS A 439 -18.74 6.13 7.79
CA LYS A 439 -19.48 5.62 8.95
C LYS A 439 -19.24 6.46 10.19
N ARG A 440 -17.99 6.84 10.46
CA ARG A 440 -17.63 7.70 11.60
C ARG A 440 -18.36 9.03 11.58
N ARG A 441 -18.55 9.62 10.39
CA ARG A 441 -19.29 10.89 10.22
C ARG A 441 -20.81 10.73 10.30
N GLY A 442 -21.34 9.51 10.39
CA GLY A 442 -22.77 9.24 10.40
C GLY A 442 -23.48 9.64 9.09
N ALA A 443 -22.75 9.67 7.97
CA ALA A 443 -23.30 10.04 6.67
C ALA A 443 -24.16 8.91 6.08
N SER A 444 -25.19 9.27 5.31
CA SER A 444 -26.06 8.29 4.65
C SER A 444 -25.29 7.42 3.65
N SER A 445 -25.54 6.12 3.63
CA SER A 445 -24.94 5.19 2.66
C SER A 445 -25.25 5.55 1.20
N ASP A 446 -26.36 6.24 0.96
CA ASP A 446 -26.81 6.58 -0.41
C ASP A 446 -25.93 7.64 -1.09
N GLN A 447 -25.11 8.36 -0.32
CA GLN A 447 -24.19 9.38 -0.82
C GLN A 447 -22.74 8.88 -0.92
N ASP A 448 -22.46 7.66 -0.46
CA ASP A 448 -21.10 7.10 -0.43
C ASP A 448 -20.62 6.77 -1.86
N PRO A 449 -19.60 7.49 -2.38
CA PRO A 449 -19.13 7.28 -3.75
C PRO A 449 -18.51 5.89 -3.96
N THR A 450 -18.14 5.18 -2.89
CA THR A 450 -17.55 3.83 -2.99
C THR A 450 -18.58 2.74 -3.28
N GLN A 451 -19.89 3.03 -3.15
CA GLN A 451 -20.96 2.06 -3.41
C GLN A 451 -21.03 1.63 -4.87
N VAL A 452 -20.47 2.43 -5.79
CA VAL A 452 -20.44 2.11 -7.22
C VAL A 452 -19.70 0.81 -7.54
N PHE A 453 -18.77 0.39 -6.67
CA PHE A 453 -17.98 -0.83 -6.82
C PHE A 453 -18.63 -2.06 -6.17
N SER A 454 -19.49 -1.84 -5.17
CA SER A 454 -20.01 -2.92 -4.35
C SER A 454 -21.00 -3.80 -5.10
N TYR A 455 -20.82 -5.11 -4.93
CA TYR A 455 -21.69 -6.13 -5.49
C TYR A 455 -21.80 -7.33 -4.54
N GLY A 456 -22.82 -8.17 -4.76
CA GLY A 456 -23.05 -9.39 -4.00
C GLY A 456 -22.79 -10.63 -4.84
N LEU A 457 -22.10 -11.60 -4.26
CA LEU A 457 -21.87 -12.92 -4.83
C LEU A 457 -22.67 -13.97 -4.05
N GLU A 458 -23.67 -14.54 -4.70
CA GLU A 458 -24.46 -15.66 -4.20
C GLU A 458 -23.66 -16.97 -4.28
N GLN A 459 -23.35 -17.55 -3.14
CA GLN A 459 -22.73 -18.84 -2.96
C GLN A 459 -23.81 -19.90 -2.70
N ARG A 460 -23.95 -20.85 -3.62
CA ARG A 460 -24.84 -22.01 -3.49
C ARG A 460 -24.03 -23.27 -3.22
N LEU A 461 -24.22 -23.87 -2.06
CA LEU A 461 -23.67 -25.17 -1.67
C LEU A 461 -24.74 -26.25 -1.76
N SER A 462 -24.48 -27.37 -2.41
CA SER A 462 -25.42 -28.49 -2.57
C SER A 462 -24.76 -29.82 -2.25
N CYS A 463 -25.34 -30.59 -1.33
CA CYS A 463 -24.89 -31.97 -1.09
C CYS A 463 -25.35 -32.86 -2.24
N THR A 464 -24.45 -33.68 -2.81
CA THR A 464 -24.80 -34.55 -3.95
C THR A 464 -25.65 -35.76 -3.56
N GLU A 465 -25.62 -36.18 -2.29
CA GLU A 465 -26.37 -37.32 -1.77
C GLU A 465 -27.80 -36.94 -1.36
N CYS A 466 -27.96 -36.03 -0.39
CA CYS A 466 -29.28 -35.64 0.12
C CYS A 466 -29.97 -34.55 -0.70
N LYS A 467 -29.27 -33.96 -1.68
CA LYS A 467 -29.75 -32.86 -2.54
C LYS A 467 -30.15 -31.57 -1.82
N LYS A 468 -29.93 -31.47 -0.51
CA LYS A 468 -30.18 -30.26 0.25
C LYS A 468 -29.13 -29.19 -0.03
N VAL A 469 -29.54 -27.93 0.10
CA VAL A 469 -28.76 -26.76 -0.33
C VAL A 469 -28.58 -25.72 0.78
N ARG A 470 -27.52 -24.92 0.71
CA ARG A 470 -27.29 -23.75 1.58
C ARG A 470 -26.88 -22.59 0.69
N TYR A 471 -27.47 -21.43 0.92
CA TYR A 471 -27.17 -20.18 0.22
C TYR A 471 -26.52 -19.20 1.18
N ARG A 472 -25.60 -18.39 0.65
CA ARG A 472 -24.96 -17.27 1.35
C ARG A 472 -24.70 -16.19 0.32
N ILE A 473 -24.85 -14.92 0.68
CA ILE A 473 -24.46 -13.80 -0.17
C ILE A 473 -23.28 -13.10 0.49
N ASP A 474 -22.18 -12.98 -0.24
CA ASP A 474 -20.97 -12.28 0.20
C ASP A 474 -20.83 -10.97 -0.57
N GLY A 475 -20.64 -9.85 0.14
CA GLY A 475 -20.34 -8.56 -0.47
C GLY A 475 -18.87 -8.46 -0.89
N ALA A 476 -18.60 -7.86 -2.04
CA ALA A 476 -17.25 -7.62 -2.54
C ALA A 476 -17.21 -6.39 -3.46
N ASP A 477 -15.99 -5.89 -3.75
CA ASP A 477 -15.78 -4.72 -4.61
C ASP A 477 -14.92 -5.03 -5.85
N VAL A 478 -14.12 -6.09 -5.78
CA VAL A 478 -13.26 -6.55 -6.87
C VAL A 478 -13.65 -7.98 -7.27
N VAL A 479 -13.81 -8.22 -8.57
CA VAL A 479 -14.00 -9.57 -9.12
C VAL A 479 -12.63 -10.14 -9.47
N SER A 480 -12.15 -11.03 -8.62
CA SER A 480 -10.83 -11.63 -8.70
C SER A 480 -10.88 -12.94 -9.50
N VAL A 481 -10.38 -12.94 -10.74
CA VAL A 481 -10.45 -14.10 -11.65
C VAL A 481 -9.11 -14.85 -11.74
N ALA A 482 -9.17 -16.18 -11.65
CA ALA A 482 -8.02 -17.03 -11.91
C ALA A 482 -7.73 -17.08 -13.42
N VAL A 483 -6.46 -16.89 -13.80
CA VAL A 483 -6.03 -16.96 -15.20
C VAL A 483 -5.30 -18.29 -15.43
N PRO A 484 -5.85 -19.20 -16.26
CA PRO A 484 -5.19 -20.48 -16.57
C PRO A 484 -3.80 -20.29 -17.19
N ALA A 485 -2.79 -20.90 -16.57
CA ALA A 485 -1.41 -20.81 -17.01
C ALA A 485 -1.03 -21.99 -17.91
N VAL A 486 -1.52 -21.99 -19.16
CA VAL A 486 -1.17 -23.02 -20.15
C VAL A 486 0.08 -22.59 -20.92
N GLN A 487 1.18 -23.33 -20.75
CA GLN A 487 2.45 -23.05 -21.45
C GLN A 487 2.44 -23.67 -22.85
N ILE A 488 2.75 -22.86 -23.86
CA ILE A 488 2.86 -23.32 -25.27
C ILE A 488 4.31 -23.62 -25.63
N ALA A 489 5.24 -22.77 -25.19
CA ALA A 489 6.66 -22.91 -25.47
C ALA A 489 7.49 -22.36 -24.32
N SER A 490 8.66 -22.97 -24.09
CA SER A 490 9.66 -22.48 -23.15
C SER A 490 11.01 -22.47 -23.86
N THR A 491 11.63 -21.30 -23.98
CA THR A 491 13.06 -21.17 -24.34
C THR A 491 13.87 -20.87 -23.08
N ASP A 492 15.20 -20.97 -23.14
CA ASP A 492 16.10 -20.64 -22.02
C ASP A 492 15.96 -19.17 -21.55
N GLU A 493 15.30 -18.30 -22.35
CA GLU A 493 15.16 -16.86 -22.11
C GLU A 493 13.71 -16.40 -21.85
N LYS A 494 12.66 -17.15 -22.24
CA LYS A 494 11.25 -16.73 -22.02
C LYS A 494 10.25 -17.89 -22.11
N THR A 495 9.29 -17.93 -21.18
CA THR A 495 8.10 -18.81 -21.28
C THR A 495 6.98 -18.07 -21.98
N VAL A 496 6.35 -18.73 -22.96
CA VAL A 496 5.21 -18.20 -23.71
C VAL A 496 3.94 -18.96 -23.33
N PHE A 497 2.94 -18.20 -22.88
CA PHE A 497 1.65 -18.72 -22.45
C PHE A 497 0.59 -18.57 -23.54
N GLU A 498 -0.45 -19.39 -23.46
CA GLU A 498 -1.64 -19.28 -24.32
C GLU A 498 -2.45 -18.02 -24.02
N ASP A 499 -3.07 -17.47 -25.07
CA ASP A 499 -4.01 -16.36 -24.95
C ASP A 499 -5.30 -16.83 -24.25
N VAL A 500 -5.68 -16.15 -23.17
CA VAL A 500 -6.86 -16.48 -22.37
C VAL A 500 -7.95 -15.44 -22.56
N GLN A 501 -9.18 -15.85 -22.85
CA GLN A 501 -10.31 -14.92 -22.93
C GLN A 501 -10.81 -14.53 -21.53
N LEU A 502 -10.97 -13.22 -21.27
CA LEU A 502 -11.45 -12.72 -19.97
C LEU A 502 -12.85 -13.24 -19.62
N THR A 503 -13.73 -13.36 -20.61
CA THR A 503 -15.08 -13.93 -20.42
C THR A 503 -15.02 -15.37 -19.94
N SER A 504 -14.09 -16.18 -20.47
CA SER A 504 -13.88 -17.55 -20.02
C SER A 504 -13.39 -17.61 -18.56
N CYS A 505 -12.57 -16.66 -18.12
CA CYS A 505 -12.15 -16.56 -16.71
C CYS A 505 -13.32 -16.22 -15.79
N LEU A 506 -14.20 -15.30 -16.21
CA LEU A 506 -15.43 -14.94 -15.50
C LEU A 506 -16.39 -16.13 -15.43
N ASP A 507 -16.59 -16.84 -16.54
CA ASP A 507 -17.44 -18.04 -16.59
C ASP A 507 -16.89 -19.16 -15.68
N ALA A 508 -15.57 -19.34 -15.66
CA ALA A 508 -14.90 -20.30 -14.79
C ALA A 508 -15.14 -19.98 -13.30
N LEU A 509 -15.08 -18.70 -12.90
CA LEU A 509 -15.39 -18.25 -11.55
C LEU A 509 -16.84 -18.59 -11.14
N LEU A 510 -17.77 -18.54 -12.09
CA LEU A 510 -19.20 -18.79 -11.86
C LEU A 510 -19.62 -20.25 -12.13
N SER A 511 -18.66 -21.10 -12.47
CA SER A 511 -18.88 -22.52 -12.76
C SER A 511 -19.02 -23.33 -11.47
N PRO A 512 -19.74 -24.46 -11.49
CA PRO A 512 -19.85 -25.32 -10.32
C PRO A 512 -18.53 -26.07 -10.06
N GLU A 513 -18.07 -26.03 -8.81
CA GLU A 513 -16.89 -26.74 -8.32
C GLU A 513 -17.30 -27.87 -7.37
N ALA A 514 -16.67 -29.04 -7.52
CA ALA A 514 -16.91 -30.18 -6.65
C ALA A 514 -15.98 -30.14 -5.42
N ILE A 515 -16.57 -30.21 -4.22
CA ILE A 515 -15.86 -30.23 -2.94
C ILE A 515 -15.89 -31.67 -2.40
N PRO A 516 -14.81 -32.45 -2.57
CA PRO A 516 -14.69 -33.77 -1.96
C PRO A 516 -14.50 -33.65 -0.45
N GLY A 517 -15.02 -34.62 0.30
CA GLY A 517 -14.80 -34.69 1.75
C GLY A 517 -15.71 -33.79 2.59
N TYR A 518 -16.74 -33.16 2.00
CA TYR A 518 -17.67 -32.29 2.70
C TYR A 518 -18.51 -33.04 3.74
N ASN A 519 -18.37 -32.67 5.01
CA ASN A 519 -19.17 -33.20 6.11
C ASN A 519 -20.58 -32.61 6.08
N CYS A 520 -21.54 -33.40 5.59
CA CYS A 520 -22.91 -32.93 5.42
C CYS A 520 -23.72 -33.06 6.72
N PRO A 521 -24.30 -31.97 7.27
CA PRO A 521 -25.06 -32.01 8.52
C PRO A 521 -26.38 -32.78 8.40
N SER A 522 -26.91 -32.97 7.17
CA SER A 522 -28.09 -33.80 6.97
C SER A 522 -27.76 -35.28 6.74
N CYS A 523 -26.56 -35.61 6.26
CA CYS A 523 -26.17 -37.01 6.04
C CYS A 523 -25.37 -37.58 7.21
N ASN A 524 -24.86 -36.73 8.11
CA ASN A 524 -23.97 -37.09 9.22
C ASN A 524 -22.74 -37.92 8.79
N ARG A 525 -22.21 -37.62 7.61
CA ARG A 525 -20.99 -38.26 7.07
C ARG A 525 -20.29 -37.34 6.07
N SER A 526 -19.05 -37.68 5.76
CA SER A 526 -18.29 -37.05 4.68
C SER A 526 -18.85 -37.47 3.32
N THR A 527 -19.13 -36.50 2.46
CA THR A 527 -19.81 -36.66 1.17
C THR A 527 -19.17 -35.75 0.12
N LEU A 528 -19.61 -35.86 -1.13
CA LEU A 528 -19.28 -34.89 -2.18
C LEU A 528 -20.32 -33.75 -2.16
N ALA A 529 -19.87 -32.50 -2.10
CA ALA A 529 -20.71 -31.33 -2.32
C ALA A 529 -20.35 -30.62 -3.63
N VAL A 530 -21.28 -29.83 -4.15
CA VAL A 530 -21.06 -28.93 -5.28
C VAL A 530 -21.29 -27.51 -4.78
N LYS A 531 -20.29 -26.65 -4.96
CA LYS A 531 -20.36 -25.21 -4.66
C LYS A 531 -20.41 -24.45 -5.98
N GLN A 532 -21.26 -23.45 -6.06
CA GLN A 532 -21.37 -22.59 -7.24
C GLN A 532 -21.56 -21.14 -6.82
N SER A 533 -20.80 -20.24 -7.44
CA SER A 533 -20.91 -18.80 -7.26
C SER A 533 -21.72 -18.18 -8.40
N LYS A 534 -22.63 -17.26 -8.10
CA LYS A 534 -23.37 -16.45 -9.08
C LYS A 534 -23.50 -15.02 -8.58
N PHE A 535 -23.68 -14.04 -9.45
CA PHE A 535 -23.88 -12.66 -9.02
C PHE A 535 -25.28 -12.50 -8.39
N ALA A 536 -25.34 -12.12 -7.11
CA ALA A 536 -26.59 -11.70 -6.46
C ALA A 536 -27.00 -10.30 -6.94
N THR A 537 -26.02 -9.40 -7.06
CA THR A 537 -26.13 -8.06 -7.63
C THR A 537 -24.88 -7.77 -8.47
N LEU A 538 -24.97 -6.77 -9.35
CA LEU A 538 -23.88 -6.29 -10.20
C LEU A 538 -23.59 -4.81 -9.88
N PRO A 539 -22.33 -4.36 -9.89
CA PRO A 539 -21.96 -2.99 -9.52
C PRO A 539 -22.19 -1.99 -10.66
N SER A 540 -22.19 -0.68 -10.39
CA SER A 540 -22.15 0.34 -11.46
C SER A 540 -20.80 0.33 -12.20
N VAL A 541 -19.73 0.12 -11.44
CA VAL A 541 -18.36 0.05 -11.92
C VAL A 541 -17.80 -1.31 -11.54
N LEU A 542 -17.53 -2.14 -12.54
CA LEU A 542 -16.98 -3.48 -12.34
C LEU A 542 -15.45 -3.41 -12.39
N VAL A 543 -14.81 -3.74 -11.27
CA VAL A 543 -13.36 -3.93 -11.19
C VAL A 543 -13.04 -5.41 -11.31
N VAL A 544 -12.20 -5.78 -12.27
CA VAL A 544 -11.76 -7.17 -12.48
C VAL A 544 -10.25 -7.26 -12.26
N HIS A 545 -9.85 -8.08 -11.29
CA HIS A 545 -8.46 -8.41 -11.01
C HIS A 545 -8.10 -9.73 -11.67
N ALA A 546 -7.15 -9.69 -12.61
CA ALA A 546 -6.63 -10.87 -13.28
C ALA A 546 -5.45 -11.45 -12.48
N LYS A 547 -5.67 -12.58 -11.78
CA LYS A 547 -4.65 -13.25 -10.97
C LYS A 547 -3.61 -13.92 -11.86
N LYS A 548 -2.53 -13.19 -12.13
CA LYS A 548 -1.40 -13.60 -12.98
C LYS A 548 -0.16 -14.00 -12.18
N PHE A 549 -0.37 -14.53 -10.97
CA PHE A 549 0.68 -14.96 -10.07
C PHE A 549 0.45 -16.40 -9.65
N GLN A 550 1.52 -17.19 -9.59
CA GLN A 550 1.46 -18.55 -9.06
C GLN A 550 2.69 -18.85 -8.20
N LEU A 551 2.55 -19.77 -7.25
CA LEU A 551 3.69 -20.29 -6.50
C LEU A 551 4.40 -21.34 -7.35
N VAL A 552 5.60 -21.01 -7.84
CA VAL A 552 6.50 -21.97 -8.48
C VAL A 552 7.58 -22.32 -7.46
N ASN A 553 7.60 -23.58 -6.97
CA ASN A 553 8.51 -24.01 -5.91
C ASN A 553 8.44 -23.14 -4.64
N TRP A 554 7.24 -22.75 -4.22
CA TRP A 554 6.99 -21.84 -3.08
C TRP A 554 7.51 -20.41 -3.27
N VAL A 555 8.00 -20.05 -4.46
CA VAL A 555 8.36 -18.69 -4.83
C VAL A 555 7.22 -18.08 -5.66
N PRO A 556 6.61 -16.98 -5.21
CA PRO A 556 5.60 -16.29 -6.01
C PRO A 556 6.23 -15.79 -7.33
N THR A 557 5.66 -16.21 -8.44
CA THR A 557 6.17 -15.91 -9.78
C THR A 557 5.09 -15.24 -10.59
N LYS A 558 5.43 -14.11 -11.20
CA LYS A 558 4.57 -13.40 -12.15
C LYS A 558 4.54 -14.13 -13.49
N LEU A 559 3.36 -14.26 -14.06
CA LEU A 559 3.13 -14.91 -15.34
C LEU A 559 2.64 -13.87 -16.35
N ASP A 560 3.40 -13.69 -17.43
CA ASP A 560 3.02 -12.80 -18.52
C ASP A 560 2.00 -13.47 -19.45
N ILE A 561 0.83 -13.81 -18.90
CA ILE A 561 -0.28 -14.43 -19.64
C ILE A 561 -1.11 -13.33 -20.31
N PRO A 562 -1.25 -13.34 -21.66
CA PRO A 562 -2.13 -12.43 -22.36
C PRO A 562 -3.60 -12.74 -22.08
N VAL A 563 -4.32 -11.77 -21.52
CA VAL A 563 -5.76 -11.84 -21.29
C VAL A 563 -6.48 -11.01 -22.33
N ILE A 564 -7.20 -11.68 -23.22
CA ILE A 564 -7.90 -11.07 -24.35
C ILE A 564 -9.29 -10.63 -23.91
N LEU A 565 -9.62 -9.36 -24.18
CA LEU A 565 -10.94 -8.82 -23.91
C LEU A 565 -11.91 -9.17 -25.05
N PRO A 566 -13.23 -9.24 -24.75
CA PRO A 566 -14.26 -9.39 -25.77
C PRO A 566 -14.28 -8.22 -26.76
N PRO A 567 -14.95 -8.38 -27.93
CA PRO A 567 -15.12 -7.30 -28.90
C PRO A 567 -15.68 -6.01 -28.27
N ASP A 568 -15.25 -4.87 -28.81
CA ASP A 568 -15.57 -3.52 -28.32
C ASP A 568 -15.14 -3.24 -26.86
N ASP A 569 -14.25 -4.07 -26.30
CA ASP A 569 -13.85 -4.06 -24.89
C ASP A 569 -15.08 -4.07 -23.95
N ALA A 570 -16.12 -4.80 -24.34
CA ALA A 570 -17.42 -4.80 -23.68
C ALA A 570 -17.81 -6.19 -23.14
N ILE A 571 -18.19 -6.24 -21.87
CA ILE A 571 -18.65 -7.45 -21.19
C ILE A 571 -20.17 -7.37 -21.03
N GLN A 572 -20.87 -8.48 -21.21
CA GLN A 572 -22.31 -8.57 -20.98
C GLN A 572 -22.62 -9.69 -19.99
N PHE A 573 -23.39 -9.37 -18.95
CA PHE A 573 -23.94 -10.35 -18.02
C PHE A 573 -25.44 -10.52 -18.27
N ASP A 574 -25.83 -11.75 -18.58
CA ASP A 574 -27.23 -12.17 -18.72
C ASP A 574 -27.75 -12.96 -17.51
N GLU A 575 -29.02 -13.38 -17.55
CA GLU A 575 -29.71 -14.12 -16.47
C GLU A 575 -28.95 -15.34 -15.94
N HIS A 576 -28.19 -16.05 -16.78
CA HIS A 576 -27.45 -17.25 -16.38
C HIS A 576 -26.22 -16.96 -15.49
N HIS A 577 -25.78 -15.70 -15.41
CA HIS A 577 -24.74 -15.26 -14.47
C HIS A 577 -25.31 -14.88 -13.11
N MET A 578 -26.63 -14.65 -13.03
CA MET A 578 -27.30 -14.17 -11.83
C MET A 578 -27.75 -15.32 -10.93
N GLY A 579 -27.62 -15.10 -9.62
CA GLY A 579 -28.17 -15.96 -8.58
C GLY A 579 -29.68 -15.84 -8.51
N GLN A 580 -30.37 -16.96 -8.28
CA GLN A 580 -31.83 -17.02 -8.21
C GLN A 580 -32.33 -17.17 -6.76
N GLY A 581 -31.42 -17.23 -5.79
CA GLY A 581 -31.75 -17.60 -4.42
C GLY A 581 -32.22 -19.04 -4.31
N LEU A 582 -32.85 -19.35 -3.17
CA LEU A 582 -33.45 -20.64 -2.89
C LEU A 582 -34.64 -20.89 -3.83
N ARG A 583 -34.60 -21.98 -4.59
CA ARG A 583 -35.67 -22.32 -5.52
C ARG A 583 -36.83 -23.04 -4.81
N PRO A 584 -38.07 -22.97 -5.34
CA PRO A 584 -39.23 -23.62 -4.71
C PRO A 584 -39.13 -25.14 -4.58
N ASP A 585 -38.34 -25.79 -5.43
CA ASP A 585 -38.11 -27.23 -5.46
C ASP A 585 -36.94 -27.70 -4.57
N GLU A 586 -36.22 -26.77 -3.94
CA GLU A 586 -35.04 -27.06 -3.14
C GLU A 586 -35.33 -27.09 -1.64
N VAL A 587 -34.67 -28.01 -0.95
CA VAL A 587 -34.78 -28.15 0.51
C VAL A 587 -33.51 -27.61 1.17
N PRO A 588 -33.60 -26.67 2.11
CA PRO A 588 -32.43 -26.13 2.79
C PRO A 588 -31.75 -27.19 3.66
N LEU A 589 -30.42 -27.12 3.75
CA LEU A 589 -29.64 -27.85 4.73
C LEU A 589 -30.01 -27.37 6.14
N PRO A 590 -30.04 -28.27 7.15
CA PRO A 590 -30.19 -27.84 8.53
C PRO A 590 -29.14 -26.79 8.87
N GLU A 591 -29.54 -25.78 9.65
CA GLU A 591 -28.55 -24.93 10.30
C GLU A 591 -27.71 -25.81 11.22
N GLU A 592 -26.39 -25.66 11.10
CA GLU A 592 -25.52 -26.12 12.18
C GLU A 592 -25.91 -25.25 13.38
N ALA A 593 -26.67 -25.82 14.31
CA ALA A 593 -26.76 -25.23 15.62
C ALA A 593 -25.31 -24.97 16.05
N ARG A 594 -24.96 -23.70 16.31
CA ARG A 594 -23.73 -23.33 17.04
C ARG A 594 -23.82 -23.80 18.50
N THR A 595 -24.31 -25.01 18.72
CA THR A 595 -24.03 -25.80 19.90
C THR A 595 -22.84 -26.65 19.53
N ALA A 596 -21.63 -26.12 19.77
CA ALA A 596 -20.54 -27.02 20.10
C ALA A 596 -21.12 -27.97 21.17
N PRO A 597 -21.06 -29.31 20.98
CA PRO A 597 -21.51 -30.20 22.03
C PRO A 597 -20.68 -29.84 23.26
N GLN A 598 -21.33 -29.37 24.33
CA GLN A 598 -20.69 -29.22 25.63
C GLN A 598 -20.38 -30.65 26.09
N VAL A 599 -19.23 -31.19 25.69
CA VAL A 599 -18.76 -32.47 26.18
C VAL A 599 -18.22 -32.20 27.58
N GLN A 600 -19.09 -32.26 28.59
CA GLN A 600 -18.66 -32.24 29.99
C GLN A 600 -17.72 -33.43 30.24
N VAL A 601 -16.54 -33.16 30.78
CA VAL A 601 -15.56 -34.18 31.16
C VAL A 601 -16.16 -35.04 32.27
N ASN A 602 -16.08 -36.36 32.12
CA ASN A 602 -16.55 -37.30 33.13
C ASN A 602 -15.72 -37.14 34.41
N GLU A 603 -16.27 -36.47 35.43
CA GLU A 603 -15.57 -36.16 36.68
C GLU A 603 -15.04 -37.40 37.41
N LEU A 604 -15.69 -38.56 37.23
CA LEU A 604 -15.30 -39.80 37.89
C LEU A 604 -14.04 -40.41 37.24
N ALA A 605 -13.94 -40.33 35.91
CA ALA A 605 -12.74 -40.72 35.16
C ALA A 605 -11.59 -39.71 35.38
N LEU A 606 -11.91 -38.42 35.48
CA LEU A 606 -10.95 -37.36 35.80
C LEU A 606 -10.32 -37.59 37.18
N ALA A 607 -11.14 -37.84 38.21
CA ALA A 607 -10.66 -38.12 39.56
C ALA A 607 -9.79 -39.40 39.64
N GLN A 608 -10.05 -40.40 38.80
CA GLN A 608 -9.21 -41.60 38.71
C GLN A 608 -7.83 -41.31 38.12
N LEU A 609 -7.75 -40.53 37.04
CA LEU A 609 -6.47 -40.13 36.43
C LEU A 609 -5.67 -39.18 37.32
N GLU A 610 -6.34 -38.23 37.99
CA GLU A 610 -5.71 -37.36 38.99
C GLU A 610 -5.17 -38.18 40.19
N GLY A 611 -5.92 -39.19 40.63
CA GLY A 611 -5.50 -40.12 41.68
C GLY A 611 -4.26 -40.96 41.33
N MET A 612 -3.94 -41.09 40.04
CA MET A 612 -2.73 -41.75 39.55
C MET A 612 -1.52 -40.81 39.44
N GLY A 613 -1.71 -39.51 39.72
CA GLY A 613 -0.66 -38.51 39.79
C GLY A 613 -0.49 -37.64 38.55
N PHE A 614 -1.39 -37.73 37.57
CA PHE A 614 -1.35 -36.88 36.38
C PHE A 614 -1.97 -35.49 36.64
N PRO A 615 -1.41 -34.40 36.08
CA PRO A 615 -2.00 -33.06 36.21
C PRO A 615 -3.38 -32.98 35.55
N ARG A 616 -4.33 -32.34 36.23
CA ARG A 616 -5.73 -32.18 35.80
C ARG A 616 -5.90 -31.76 34.34
N ILE A 617 -5.13 -30.77 33.88
CA ILE A 617 -5.20 -30.22 32.51
C ILE A 617 -4.92 -31.32 31.48
N ARG A 618 -3.90 -32.16 31.73
CA ARG A 618 -3.56 -33.27 30.83
C ARG A 618 -4.66 -34.33 30.84
N CYS A 619 -5.22 -34.63 32.00
CA CYS A 619 -6.33 -35.59 32.14
C CYS A 619 -7.58 -35.12 31.39
N GLU A 620 -7.94 -33.83 31.50
CA GLU A 620 -9.05 -33.23 30.77
C GLU A 620 -8.83 -33.31 29.24
N LYS A 621 -7.62 -32.99 28.76
CA LYS A 621 -7.26 -33.14 27.34
C LYS A 621 -7.34 -34.58 26.86
N ALA A 622 -6.79 -35.51 27.62
CA ALA A 622 -6.78 -36.92 27.25
C ALA A 622 -8.19 -37.50 27.20
N LEU A 623 -9.06 -37.13 28.14
CA LEU A 623 -10.46 -37.54 28.16
C LEU A 623 -11.25 -36.93 27.00
N LEU A 624 -10.97 -35.68 26.63
CA LEU A 624 -11.58 -35.03 25.46
C LEU A 624 -11.10 -35.66 24.13
N ALA A 625 -9.79 -35.92 24.01
CA ALA A 625 -9.19 -36.52 22.82
C ALA A 625 -9.64 -37.96 22.58
N THR A 626 -9.97 -38.69 23.66
CA THR A 626 -10.42 -40.09 23.60
C THR A 626 -11.94 -40.26 23.66
N GLY A 627 -12.69 -39.16 23.60
CA GLY A 627 -14.15 -39.18 23.40
C GLY A 627 -14.99 -39.33 24.68
N ASN A 628 -14.49 -38.89 25.84
CA ASN A 628 -15.19 -38.81 27.13
C ASN A 628 -16.04 -40.06 27.42
N ALA A 629 -15.37 -41.20 27.62
CA ALA A 629 -16.01 -42.51 27.77
C ALA A 629 -17.06 -42.49 28.91
N ASN A 630 -18.33 -42.65 28.53
CA ASN A 630 -19.44 -42.70 29.47
C ASN A 630 -19.56 -44.04 30.23
N ASP A 631 -18.63 -44.99 30.04
CA ASP A 631 -18.50 -46.17 30.88
C ASP A 631 -17.09 -46.78 30.70
N GLY A 632 -16.22 -46.57 31.69
CA GLY A 632 -15.14 -47.52 32.02
C GLY A 632 -13.86 -47.56 31.17
N ASN A 633 -13.65 -46.73 30.15
CA ASN A 633 -12.44 -46.82 29.31
C ASN A 633 -11.36 -45.76 29.65
N VAL A 634 -10.92 -45.72 30.91
CA VAL A 634 -9.82 -44.84 31.37
C VAL A 634 -8.47 -45.24 30.75
N GLU A 635 -8.32 -46.49 30.33
CA GLU A 635 -7.11 -47.03 29.72
C GLU A 635 -6.74 -46.32 28.42
N ALA A 636 -7.72 -45.95 27.58
CA ALA A 636 -7.47 -45.21 26.34
C ALA A 636 -6.95 -43.78 26.60
N ALA A 637 -7.51 -43.08 27.60
CA ALA A 637 -7.03 -41.76 28.02
C ALA A 637 -5.63 -41.84 28.65
N MET A 638 -5.33 -42.93 29.36
CA MET A 638 -4.01 -43.19 29.92
C MET A 638 -2.96 -43.48 28.84
N GLU A 639 -3.30 -44.27 27.83
CA GLU A 639 -2.43 -44.55 26.69
C GLU A 639 -2.15 -43.27 25.89
N TRP A 640 -3.16 -42.43 25.70
CA TRP A 640 -2.99 -41.11 25.07
C TRP A 640 -2.06 -40.20 25.90
N LEU A 641 -2.22 -40.17 27.23
CA LEU A 641 -1.36 -39.38 28.13
C LEU A 641 0.10 -39.78 28.03
N PHE A 642 0.41 -41.08 27.95
CA PHE A 642 1.80 -41.53 27.82
C PHE A 642 2.39 -41.22 26.45
N ALA A 643 1.58 -41.30 25.39
CA ALA A 643 2.03 -41.01 24.03
C ALA A 643 2.32 -39.51 23.79
N HIS A 644 1.65 -38.62 24.53
CA HIS A 644 1.70 -37.16 24.32
C HIS A 644 2.28 -36.42 25.55
N MET A 645 2.98 -37.12 26.45
CA MET A 645 3.48 -36.56 27.71
C MET A 645 4.56 -35.47 27.51
N ASP A 646 5.27 -35.54 26.38
CA ASP A 646 6.37 -34.64 26.00
C ASP A 646 5.94 -33.58 24.97
N ASP A 647 4.66 -33.52 24.61
CA ASP A 647 4.16 -32.54 23.64
C ASP A 647 4.20 -31.12 24.25
N PRO A 648 4.71 -30.12 23.50
CA PRO A 648 4.95 -28.77 24.02
C PRO A 648 3.67 -28.03 24.44
N ASP A 649 2.50 -28.46 23.97
CA ASP A 649 1.19 -27.90 24.27
C ASP A 649 0.36 -28.75 25.25
N VAL A 650 0.87 -29.88 25.75
CA VAL A 650 0.10 -30.80 26.62
C VAL A 650 -0.38 -30.12 27.91
N ASP A 651 0.35 -29.13 28.42
CA ASP A 651 0.01 -28.33 29.60
C ASP A 651 -0.74 -27.04 29.29
N ALA A 652 -0.95 -26.69 28.01
CA ALA A 652 -1.70 -25.50 27.64
C ALA A 652 -3.17 -25.63 28.07
N PRO A 653 -3.83 -24.57 28.56
CA PRO A 653 -5.24 -24.62 28.95
C PRO A 653 -6.10 -25.10 27.79
N THR A 654 -6.98 -26.07 28.04
CA THR A 654 -7.93 -26.53 27.03
C THR A 654 -8.94 -25.42 26.79
N GLU A 655 -9.05 -24.94 25.54
CA GLU A 655 -10.00 -23.88 25.20
C GLU A 655 -11.44 -24.35 25.43
N THR A 656 -11.99 -24.09 26.60
CA THR A 656 -13.44 -24.13 26.81
C THR A 656 -14.05 -22.96 26.05
N ALA A 657 -14.53 -23.23 24.84
CA ALA A 657 -15.33 -22.29 24.06
C ALA A 657 -16.57 -21.89 24.89
N GLY A 658 -16.50 -20.72 25.53
CA GLY A 658 -17.46 -20.27 26.53
C GLY A 658 -16.91 -19.31 27.58
N SER A 659 -15.60 -19.08 27.67
CA SER A 659 -15.13 -17.92 28.43
C SER A 659 -15.45 -16.65 27.64
N ARG A 660 -16.60 -16.04 27.93
CA ARG A 660 -16.77 -14.59 27.75
C ARG A 660 -15.49 -13.95 28.27
N GLY A 661 -14.80 -13.19 27.42
CA GLY A 661 -13.61 -12.44 27.85
C GLY A 661 -13.92 -11.64 29.13
N PRO A 662 -12.90 -11.29 29.93
CA PRO A 662 -13.11 -10.39 31.07
C PRO A 662 -13.90 -9.15 30.61
N GLU A 663 -14.76 -8.61 31.49
CA GLU A 663 -15.59 -7.45 31.14
C GLU A 663 -14.73 -6.36 30.49
N PRO A 664 -15.08 -5.91 29.27
CA PRO A 664 -14.24 -4.98 28.54
C PRO A 664 -14.10 -3.67 29.32
N SER A 665 -12.85 -3.19 29.43
CA SER A 665 -12.59 -1.97 30.18
C SER A 665 -13.26 -0.76 29.52
N ALA A 666 -13.61 0.25 30.32
CA ALA A 666 -14.24 1.47 29.80
C ALA A 666 -13.38 2.14 28.71
N ASP A 667 -12.05 2.06 28.84
CA ASP A 667 -11.11 2.62 27.86
C ASP A 667 -11.11 1.83 26.53
N GLN A 668 -11.23 0.49 26.58
CA GLN A 668 -11.32 -0.34 25.38
C GLN A 668 -12.64 -0.13 24.63
N VAL A 669 -13.73 0.03 25.37
CA VAL A 669 -15.04 0.34 24.79
C VAL A 669 -15.03 1.74 24.18
N ALA A 670 -14.43 2.73 24.86
CA ALA A 670 -14.28 4.09 24.35
C ALA A 670 -13.42 4.13 23.08
N MET A 671 -12.31 3.37 23.04
CA MET A 671 -11.46 3.26 21.85
C MET A 671 -12.23 2.77 20.63
N LEU A 672 -13.05 1.73 20.77
CA LEU A 672 -13.88 1.22 19.67
C LEU A 672 -15.07 2.15 19.36
N ALA A 673 -15.60 2.85 20.36
CA ALA A 673 -16.64 3.85 20.15
C ALA A 673 -16.12 5.07 19.35
N ASP A 674 -14.89 5.51 19.63
CA ASP A 674 -14.18 6.55 18.87
C ASP A 674 -13.90 6.11 17.42
N MET A 675 -13.89 4.80 17.15
CA MET A 675 -13.81 4.25 15.80
C MET A 675 -15.16 4.27 15.05
N GLY A 676 -16.24 4.71 15.69
CA GLY A 676 -17.57 4.89 15.08
C GLY A 676 -18.56 3.76 15.36
N PHE A 677 -18.24 2.84 16.27
CA PHE A 677 -19.15 1.77 16.70
C PHE A 677 -19.94 2.20 17.94
N THR A 678 -21.16 1.68 18.12
CA THR A 678 -21.89 1.93 19.35
C THR A 678 -21.21 1.26 20.55
N GLU A 679 -21.36 1.79 21.76
CA GLU A 679 -20.80 1.14 22.97
C GLU A 679 -21.26 -0.32 23.12
N LYS A 680 -22.46 -0.65 22.66
CA LYS A 680 -23.01 -2.02 22.68
C LYS A 680 -22.27 -2.94 21.72
N GLN A 681 -22.05 -2.48 20.50
CA GLN A 681 -21.25 -3.17 19.48
C GLN A 681 -19.81 -3.38 19.96
N ALA A 682 -19.16 -2.31 20.43
CA ALA A 682 -17.81 -2.35 20.99
C ALA A 682 -17.68 -3.37 22.13
N ARG A 683 -18.63 -3.38 23.08
CA ARG A 683 -18.65 -4.35 24.17
C ARG A 683 -18.83 -5.77 23.67
N LYS A 684 -19.75 -6.01 22.73
CA LYS A 684 -20.00 -7.35 22.17
C LYS A 684 -18.78 -7.87 21.42
N ALA A 685 -18.17 -7.05 20.58
CA ALA A 685 -16.99 -7.41 19.83
C ALA A 685 -15.80 -7.76 20.74
N LEU A 686 -15.54 -6.94 21.76
CA LEU A 686 -14.49 -7.24 22.74
C LEU A 686 -14.78 -8.54 23.51
N LEU A 687 -16.04 -8.85 23.78
CA LEU A 687 -16.41 -10.11 24.43
C LEU A 687 -16.17 -11.32 23.51
N GLU A 688 -16.50 -11.20 22.22
CA GLU A 688 -16.32 -12.25 21.20
C GLU A 688 -14.85 -12.47 20.82
N THR A 689 -13.99 -11.47 21.03
CA THR A 689 -12.56 -11.55 20.70
C THR A 689 -11.64 -11.67 21.90
N GLY A 690 -12.19 -12.01 23.07
CA GLY A 690 -11.41 -12.26 24.28
C GLY A 690 -10.71 -11.02 24.86
N GLY A 691 -11.28 -9.83 24.63
CA GLY A 691 -10.76 -8.55 25.11
C GLY A 691 -9.64 -7.96 24.25
N ASN A 692 -9.35 -8.54 23.07
CA ASN A 692 -8.37 -8.01 22.14
C ASN A 692 -9.03 -6.93 21.24
N PRO A 693 -8.59 -5.65 21.31
CA PRO A 693 -9.19 -4.56 20.56
C PRO A 693 -8.99 -4.68 19.05
N GLU A 694 -7.84 -5.15 18.56
CA GLU A 694 -7.56 -5.29 17.12
C GLU A 694 -8.48 -6.33 16.47
N ARG A 695 -8.61 -7.49 17.12
CA ARG A 695 -9.56 -8.53 16.69
C ARG A 695 -11.01 -8.04 16.82
N ALA A 696 -11.33 -7.26 17.86
CA ALA A 696 -12.67 -6.71 18.03
C ALA A 696 -13.04 -5.76 16.89
N VAL A 697 -12.09 -4.95 16.42
CA VAL A 697 -12.24 -4.10 15.23
C VAL A 697 -12.55 -4.95 14.00
N GLU A 698 -11.72 -5.96 13.73
CA GLU A 698 -11.93 -6.87 12.59
C GLU A 698 -13.29 -7.58 12.66
N TRP A 699 -13.67 -8.05 13.86
CA TRP A 699 -14.95 -8.70 14.10
C TRP A 699 -16.13 -7.75 13.82
N LEU A 700 -16.05 -6.49 14.26
CA LEU A 700 -17.06 -5.46 14.00
C LEU A 700 -17.20 -5.14 12.52
N PHE A 701 -16.11 -5.19 11.76
CA PHE A 701 -16.16 -5.00 10.31
C PHE A 701 -16.76 -6.19 9.57
N ASN A 702 -16.52 -7.40 10.07
CA ASN A 702 -17.14 -8.61 9.53
C ASN A 702 -18.60 -8.81 9.97
N HIS A 703 -19.07 -8.02 10.95
CA HIS A 703 -20.46 -8.02 11.46
C HIS A 703 -21.02 -6.59 11.60
N PRO A 704 -21.06 -5.80 10.50
CA PRO A 704 -21.35 -4.36 10.57
C PRO A 704 -22.79 -4.04 10.99
N ASP A 705 -23.72 -4.98 10.80
CA ASP A 705 -25.15 -4.83 11.10
C ASP A 705 -25.55 -5.42 12.46
N ASP A 706 -24.59 -5.98 13.20
CA ASP A 706 -24.85 -6.46 14.56
C ASP A 706 -25.09 -5.26 15.47
N ASP A 707 -26.29 -5.13 16.05
CA ASP A 707 -26.68 -3.99 16.89
C ASP A 707 -26.12 -4.04 18.33
N GLY A 708 -25.26 -5.02 18.62
CA GLY A 708 -24.65 -5.22 19.92
C GLY A 708 -25.59 -5.82 20.97
N THR A 709 -26.76 -6.37 20.58
CA THR A 709 -27.65 -7.07 21.51
C THR A 709 -27.19 -8.51 21.76
N THR A 710 -27.31 -8.96 23.02
CA THR A 710 -26.93 -10.31 23.49
C THR A 710 -28.10 -11.30 23.46
N SER A 711 -29.21 -10.93 22.83
CA SER A 711 -30.40 -11.77 22.73
C SER A 711 -30.21 -12.74 21.57
N ALA A 712 -30.40 -14.03 21.83
CA ALA A 712 -30.64 -15.02 20.79
C ALA A 712 -32.00 -14.72 20.13
N SER A 713 -32.07 -13.70 19.29
CA SER A 713 -33.15 -13.53 18.33
C SER A 713 -32.83 -14.38 17.11
N ASP A 714 -33.72 -15.33 16.85
CA ASP A 714 -33.85 -16.18 15.67
C ASP A 714 -32.93 -15.78 14.52
N GLY A 715 -31.87 -16.56 14.32
CA GLY A 715 -31.06 -16.54 13.12
C GLY A 715 -31.86 -17.06 11.93
N THR A 716 -32.88 -16.34 11.49
CA THR A 716 -33.07 -16.27 10.05
C THR A 716 -31.88 -15.47 9.56
N GLY A 717 -31.02 -16.07 8.73
CA GLY A 717 -30.03 -15.32 7.97
C GLY A 717 -30.73 -14.25 7.14
N GLU A 718 -30.96 -13.09 7.73
CA GLU A 718 -31.38 -11.90 7.02
C GLU A 718 -30.19 -11.53 6.13
N ASN A 719 -30.35 -11.81 4.84
CA ASN A 719 -29.44 -11.33 3.80
C ASN A 719 -29.18 -9.85 4.05
N THR A 720 -27.92 -9.52 4.31
CA THR A 720 -27.42 -8.15 4.22
C THR A 720 -27.93 -7.54 2.92
N PRO A 721 -28.53 -6.34 2.92
CA PRO A 721 -28.89 -5.67 1.68
C PRO A 721 -27.59 -5.32 0.94
N VAL A 722 -27.16 -6.22 0.05
CA VAL A 722 -25.95 -5.99 -0.73
C VAL A 722 -26.26 -4.98 -1.83
N SER A 723 -25.47 -3.92 -1.89
CA SER A 723 -25.57 -2.86 -2.88
C SER A 723 -25.41 -3.40 -4.32
N GLY A 724 -25.84 -2.61 -5.30
CA GLY A 724 -25.81 -2.95 -6.72
C GLY A 724 -27.16 -3.34 -7.33
N PHE A 725 -27.11 -3.79 -8.58
CA PHE A 725 -28.28 -3.95 -9.44
C PHE A 725 -28.50 -5.41 -9.81
N ARG A 726 -29.78 -5.83 -9.92
CA ARG A 726 -30.15 -7.16 -10.44
C ARG A 726 -30.59 -7.16 -11.90
N SER A 727 -30.69 -5.99 -12.52
CA SER A 727 -31.17 -5.84 -13.89
C SER A 727 -30.16 -6.41 -14.89
N VAL A 728 -30.65 -7.30 -15.76
CA VAL A 728 -29.92 -7.90 -16.88
C VAL A 728 -30.77 -7.78 -18.16
N PRO A 729 -30.19 -7.79 -19.38
CA PRO A 729 -28.75 -7.86 -19.66
C PRO A 729 -28.03 -6.60 -19.16
N ALA A 730 -26.89 -6.79 -18.50
CA ALA A 730 -26.05 -5.71 -17.99
C ALA A 730 -24.79 -5.63 -18.85
N ARG A 731 -24.65 -4.54 -19.62
CA ARG A 731 -23.49 -4.30 -20.47
C ARG A 731 -22.51 -3.37 -19.76
N TYR A 732 -21.24 -3.71 -19.84
CA TYR A 732 -20.10 -2.99 -19.29
C TYR A 732 -19.11 -2.67 -20.39
N VAL A 733 -18.50 -1.49 -20.39
CA VAL A 733 -17.48 -1.07 -21.36
C VAL A 733 -16.22 -0.65 -20.61
N LEU A 734 -15.06 -1.05 -21.12
CA LEU A 734 -13.78 -0.73 -20.50
C LEU A 734 -13.56 0.78 -20.44
N LYS A 735 -13.32 1.27 -19.23
CA LYS A 735 -13.02 2.67 -18.91
C LYS A 735 -11.54 2.88 -18.66
N ALA A 736 -10.91 1.97 -17.91
CA ALA A 736 -9.50 2.06 -17.56
C ALA A 736 -8.91 0.67 -17.31
N PHE A 737 -7.58 0.58 -17.37
CA PHE A 737 -6.84 -0.58 -16.89
C PHE A 737 -5.51 -0.15 -16.29
N ILE A 738 -5.07 -0.90 -15.27
CA ILE A 738 -3.79 -0.71 -14.60
C ILE A 738 -2.87 -1.86 -14.98
N SER A 739 -1.67 -1.53 -15.44
CA SER A 739 -0.67 -2.51 -15.85
C SER A 739 0.51 -2.50 -14.88
N HIS A 740 0.91 -3.69 -14.43
CA HIS A 740 2.14 -3.90 -13.68
C HIS A 740 3.25 -4.34 -14.64
N LYS A 741 4.34 -3.58 -14.72
CA LYS A 741 5.52 -3.92 -15.52
C LYS A 741 6.72 -4.15 -14.59
N GLY A 742 7.22 -5.36 -14.58
CA GLY A 742 8.29 -5.75 -13.67
C GLY A 742 8.59 -7.24 -13.81
N PRO A 743 9.84 -7.65 -13.55
CA PRO A 743 10.28 -9.05 -13.68
C PRO A 743 9.76 -9.94 -12.55
N SER A 744 9.30 -9.36 -11.43
CA SER A 744 8.92 -10.07 -10.21
C SER A 744 7.56 -9.62 -9.71
N VAL A 745 7.03 -10.32 -8.71
CA VAL A 745 5.89 -9.87 -7.89
C VAL A 745 6.28 -8.81 -6.87
N HIS A 746 7.57 -8.79 -6.47
CA HIS A 746 8.10 -7.90 -5.43
C HIS A 746 8.77 -6.65 -6.02
N SER A 747 8.92 -6.61 -7.35
CA SER A 747 9.50 -5.47 -8.03
C SER A 747 8.87 -5.18 -9.38
N GLY A 748 8.48 -3.93 -9.57
CA GLY A 748 7.98 -3.41 -10.84
C GLY A 748 7.45 -1.99 -10.73
N HIS A 749 6.73 -1.59 -11.77
CA HIS A 749 6.19 -0.26 -11.96
C HIS A 749 4.76 -0.32 -12.46
N TYR A 750 3.90 0.47 -11.84
CA TYR A 750 2.48 0.56 -12.19
C TYR A 750 2.20 1.77 -13.07
N VAL A 751 1.39 1.57 -14.11
CA VAL A 751 0.81 2.67 -14.90
C VAL A 751 -0.66 2.44 -15.16
N ALA A 752 -1.40 3.53 -15.34
CA ALA A 752 -2.82 3.48 -15.69
C ALA A 752 -3.04 3.97 -17.13
N HIS A 753 -3.86 3.25 -17.88
CA HIS A 753 -4.41 3.71 -19.14
C HIS A 753 -5.89 3.98 -18.93
N ILE A 754 -6.32 5.20 -19.25
CA ILE A 754 -7.67 5.68 -18.95
C ILE A 754 -8.26 6.27 -20.22
N ARG A 755 -9.52 5.90 -20.49
CA ARG A 755 -10.27 6.45 -21.61
C ARG A 755 -10.81 7.84 -21.26
N HIS A 756 -10.32 8.85 -21.97
CA HIS A 756 -10.72 10.24 -21.83
C HIS A 756 -11.40 10.71 -23.12
N GLY A 757 -12.74 10.72 -23.13
CA GLY A 757 -13.52 10.95 -24.34
C GLY A 757 -13.34 9.80 -25.35
N ALA A 758 -12.84 10.12 -26.55
CA ALA A 758 -12.56 9.14 -27.58
C ALA A 758 -11.12 8.57 -27.51
N ASP A 759 -10.22 9.25 -26.79
CA ASP A 759 -8.79 8.94 -26.77
C ASP A 759 -8.43 8.11 -25.52
N TRP A 760 -7.30 7.39 -25.62
CA TRP A 760 -6.64 6.76 -24.48
C TRP A 760 -5.51 7.64 -23.98
N VAL A 761 -5.42 7.79 -22.66
CA VAL A 761 -4.38 8.56 -21.98
C VAL A 761 -3.59 7.60 -21.09
N LEU A 762 -2.26 7.65 -21.22
CA LEU A 762 -1.33 6.94 -20.34
C LEU A 762 -0.91 7.89 -19.21
N PHE A 763 -1.20 7.48 -17.99
CA PHE A 763 -0.72 8.09 -16.76
C PHE A 763 0.44 7.26 -16.20
N ASN A 764 1.64 7.79 -16.34
CA ASN A 764 2.88 7.24 -15.79
C ASN A 764 3.46 8.26 -14.81
N ASP A 765 3.05 8.19 -13.55
CA ASP A 765 3.38 9.17 -12.51
C ASP A 765 3.11 10.62 -13.00
N GLU A 766 4.12 11.50 -13.01
CA GLU A 766 3.98 12.88 -13.50
C GLU A 766 3.82 12.98 -15.03
N LYS A 767 4.12 11.90 -15.77
CA LYS A 767 4.12 11.88 -17.23
C LYS A 767 2.76 11.43 -17.74
N VAL A 768 1.99 12.40 -18.25
CA VAL A 768 0.66 12.17 -18.82
C VAL A 768 0.73 12.41 -20.32
N VAL A 769 0.43 11.37 -21.11
CA VAL A 769 0.60 11.39 -22.56
C VAL A 769 -0.59 10.77 -23.29
N ARG A 770 -0.84 11.20 -24.53
CA ARG A 770 -1.77 10.50 -25.42
C ARG A 770 -1.17 9.14 -25.76
N ALA A 771 -1.88 8.07 -25.43
CA ALA A 771 -1.46 6.72 -25.75
C ALA A 771 -1.85 6.37 -27.18
N ASP A 772 -0.95 5.72 -27.91
CA ASP A 772 -1.26 5.15 -29.22
C ASP A 772 -2.08 3.85 -29.05
N LEU A 773 -2.98 3.60 -30.01
CA LEU A 773 -3.93 2.49 -29.91
C LEU A 773 -3.24 1.11 -29.94
N GLU A 774 -2.08 1.01 -30.58
CA GLU A 774 -1.30 -0.22 -30.68
C GLU A 774 -0.67 -0.60 -29.34
N SER A 775 0.01 0.35 -28.69
CA SER A 775 0.52 0.22 -27.32
C SER A 775 -0.59 -0.10 -26.33
N VAL A 776 -1.74 0.59 -26.43
CA VAL A 776 -2.93 0.27 -25.61
C VAL A 776 -3.36 -1.18 -25.83
N ASN A 777 -3.48 -1.64 -27.08
CA ASN A 777 -3.91 -3.01 -27.37
C ASN A 777 -2.89 -4.07 -26.90
N ALA A 778 -1.60 -3.77 -26.93
CA ALA A 778 -0.55 -4.64 -26.42
C ALA A 778 -0.59 -4.72 -24.87
N LEU A 779 -0.63 -3.57 -24.20
CA LEU A 779 -0.58 -3.48 -22.74
C LEU A 779 -1.89 -3.91 -22.07
N LYS A 780 -3.04 -3.66 -22.71
CA LYS A 780 -4.35 -4.10 -22.24
C LYS A 780 -4.41 -5.61 -22.05
N LYS A 781 -3.73 -6.39 -22.90
CA LYS A 781 -3.65 -7.86 -22.73
C LYS A 781 -2.88 -8.27 -21.48
N LEU A 782 -1.90 -7.47 -21.09
CA LEU A 782 -1.02 -7.72 -19.96
C LEU A 782 -1.46 -6.98 -18.69
N ALA A 783 -2.59 -6.27 -18.73
CA ALA A 783 -3.07 -5.51 -17.58
C ALA A 783 -3.37 -6.40 -16.38
N TYR A 784 -3.27 -5.79 -15.22
CA TYR A 784 -3.41 -6.39 -13.90
C TYR A 784 -4.82 -6.18 -13.35
N LEU A 785 -5.31 -4.93 -13.41
CA LEU A 785 -6.67 -4.55 -13.07
C LEU A 785 -7.38 -3.96 -14.29
N TYR A 786 -8.64 -4.33 -14.47
CA TYR A 786 -9.53 -3.76 -15.48
C TYR A 786 -10.72 -3.08 -14.80
N VAL A 787 -11.07 -1.88 -15.23
CA VAL A 787 -12.20 -1.12 -14.69
C VAL A 787 -13.19 -0.87 -15.82
N PHE A 788 -14.41 -1.41 -15.66
CA PHE A 788 -15.49 -1.28 -16.62
C PHE A 788 -16.64 -0.46 -16.05
N GLU A 789 -17.24 0.41 -16.86
CA GLU A 789 -18.44 1.17 -16.51
C GLU A 789 -19.68 0.53 -17.14
N ARG A 790 -20.76 0.44 -16.37
CA ARG A 790 -22.06 -0.01 -16.87
C ARG A 790 -22.66 1.02 -17.84
N VAL A 791 -23.21 0.55 -18.97
CA VAL A 791 -23.83 1.38 -20.03
C VAL A 791 -25.31 1.12 -20.21
#